data_AF-A0AAW7S9C4-F1
#
_entry.id   AF-A0AAW7S9C4-F1
#
_cell.length_a   1.000
_cell.length_b   1.000
_cell.length_c   1.000
_cell.angle_alpha   90.00
_cell.angle_beta   90.00
_cell.angle_gamma   90.00
#
_symmetry.space_group_name_H-M   'P 1'
#
loop_
_entity.id
_entity.type
_entity.pdbx_description
1 polymer ?
#
loop_
_entity_poly.entity_id
_entity_poly.type
_entity_poly.pdbx_seq_one_letter_code
_entity_poly.pdbx_strand_id
1 'polypeptide(L)'
;MAGNLIYITDAGRAALVAPGNTGTTAHQVTQIGLATAAFVFKPDMTALPSELKRITTFGGDTVAKDTIHIVIQDDSADQYKLYGFGLYLENGVLFGVYVQNDPILEKAAASMLLLAADTVFASIDVTKLVFGPTSFLNPPATTERKGVVELATQGEVDAGADDTRAVTPKTAAARYAALTGARFTGNVSVTGGIASDGLDSGGANFRLMNGRDVILRNDGTNFYLLMSDGSGIGASWNALRPLTIEHKTGAITLDGTGSGTTYVGGQLNVKGMLNVSNGTAEGRAIFGASGGYFFGNASEAGFYLPSSGTMFALNFAKKNLLVNGKDVWHTGNLPNPAQTTGITMSGPILAAEGTVTQPGISFVNDGAPDTGFFHIADGVFAVTNNGRETMRFLAVDGTYQNNRVLIGQPPDDGSWLQVGGNATTRGLHRFGNGKTTAWANSNTDWGFFRSNGHLSVGSEGATGVLQLIAGNSEGAKLVPGGRMTIGGTTDDGTNTAQVAGSMRAGNYFINEQSVSTYGLIGMNKGANGPNIGFYGSSTIGAGAMTLSAGGTERARVTANGKFVVGQTGDDGSDALIQVNGPIKANGAIKGTSGVGALVATNGGGTGQTSIVLRREGGAADQKQWELMQGGDGTLALRTVNDAYSASMNAMWITRGNGSAVGNMVLMQSGGRVMIGTTVDTGAILNAEGLIRGRGLTVDGGSSWATVYFQNGNTTRFTIGKSDTDDFALSAFENDGTTQRRVLDIPRLTQQVNFVKRPTWAGATPWDSMNVTPLDKNVGGTMAAPLYLQSRAGTNGFEDGTGDNASYSSYNFALKGWYGMGMRAYDGSVNGFYDFRAGKWDVKGGFYVNGARVWDQGNFDPNAKVNKAGDTMTGDLRVKQPNNTDARGFVVARADSTAQAWFHGTMNGNYSAWATMKPDGGWQSNVIVVYNDDNRVHFNSNIHVTALSRFYNRPTLNRDGWQADFGLRNNRPGYDSWTYLRARDGGGMEIINSAYNAVTWSVDDWGTMFMRGTQILNTDGNLNLTFRGVWLSDQLNNIDNAIGSKANAGARVQWDSAVQNFGTIDRLNGALPAPWVVCGLSGPGNGTANAIVVYGVVLRNQ
;
A
#
# COMPACT_ATOMS: atom_id res chain seq x y z
N MET A 1 16.44 -27.04 90.84
CA MET A 1 15.17 -27.66 91.29
C MET A 1 15.45 -29.12 91.62
N ALA A 2 14.63 -29.78 92.43
CA ALA A 2 14.62 -31.25 92.41
C ALA A 2 14.17 -31.69 91.01
N GLY A 3 14.77 -32.75 90.46
CA GLY A 3 14.38 -33.25 89.14
C GLY A 3 12.93 -33.72 89.14
N ASN A 4 12.24 -33.54 88.01
CA ASN A 4 10.86 -34.01 87.86
C ASN A 4 10.86 -35.54 87.86
N LEU A 5 10.48 -36.14 88.99
CA LEU A 5 10.49 -37.58 89.22
C LEU A 5 9.26 -38.24 88.61
N ILE A 6 9.47 -39.18 87.69
CA ILE A 6 8.40 -39.97 87.10
C ILE A 6 8.22 -41.30 87.86
N TYR A 7 6.96 -41.62 88.17
CA TYR A 7 6.59 -42.81 88.93
C TYR A 7 6.17 -43.93 87.98
N ILE A 8 6.83 -45.09 88.12
CA ILE A 8 6.67 -46.26 87.23
C ILE A 8 5.60 -47.17 87.80
N THR A 9 4.61 -47.54 86.98
CA THR A 9 3.53 -48.46 87.38
C THR A 9 4.04 -49.90 87.44
N ASP A 10 3.35 -50.77 88.17
CA ASP A 10 3.69 -52.20 88.20
C ASP A 10 3.44 -52.87 86.84
N ALA A 11 2.46 -52.39 86.08
CA ALA A 11 2.22 -52.81 84.70
C ALA A 11 3.38 -52.41 83.77
N GLY A 12 3.88 -51.18 83.88
CA GLY A 12 5.05 -50.68 83.14
C GLY A 12 6.34 -51.39 83.53
N ARG A 13 6.52 -51.70 84.83
CA ARG A 13 7.63 -52.49 85.35
C ARG A 13 7.60 -53.93 84.83
N ALA A 14 6.42 -54.55 84.78
CA ALA A 14 6.22 -55.89 84.23
C ALA A 14 6.46 -55.96 82.72
N ALA A 15 6.03 -54.94 81.96
CA ALA A 15 6.23 -54.87 80.52
C ALA A 15 7.71 -54.93 80.10
N LEU A 16 8.61 -54.31 80.87
CA LEU A 16 10.05 -54.36 80.59
C LEU A 16 10.68 -55.75 80.79
N VAL A 17 10.02 -56.70 81.45
CA VAL A 17 10.63 -58.01 81.77
C VAL A 17 10.58 -58.94 80.56
N ALA A 18 11.75 -59.37 80.07
CA ALA A 18 11.82 -60.33 78.97
C ALA A 18 11.23 -61.71 79.38
N PRO A 19 10.56 -62.43 78.47
CA PRO A 19 10.01 -63.76 78.76
C PRO A 19 11.03 -64.69 79.42
N GLY A 20 10.67 -65.23 80.59
CA GLY A 20 11.56 -66.08 81.40
C GLY A 20 12.52 -65.32 82.33
N ASN A 21 12.31 -64.01 82.57
CA ASN A 21 13.14 -63.15 83.44
C ASN A 21 14.61 -63.01 82.98
N THR A 22 14.87 -63.14 81.68
CA THR A 22 16.22 -63.24 81.10
C THR A 22 16.91 -61.90 80.81
N GLY A 23 16.24 -60.77 81.05
CA GLY A 23 16.76 -59.43 80.82
C GLY A 23 15.64 -58.38 80.70
N THR A 24 16.00 -57.19 80.22
CA THR A 24 15.03 -56.12 79.92
C THR A 24 14.74 -56.01 78.42
N THR A 25 13.46 -56.01 78.06
CA THR A 25 12.96 -55.78 76.70
C THR A 25 13.01 -54.28 76.38
N ALA A 26 13.32 -53.94 75.12
CA ALA A 26 13.23 -52.57 74.64
C ALA A 26 11.81 -52.26 74.16
N HIS A 27 11.27 -51.11 74.54
CA HIS A 27 9.92 -50.66 74.21
C HIS A 27 9.94 -49.22 73.69
N GLN A 28 9.00 -48.90 72.80
CA GLN A 28 8.90 -47.58 72.18
C GLN A 28 7.78 -46.79 72.85
N VAL A 29 8.08 -45.59 73.35
CA VAL A 29 7.02 -44.67 73.77
C VAL A 29 6.35 -44.12 72.51
N THR A 30 5.06 -44.43 72.32
CA THR A 30 4.30 -44.06 71.11
C THR A 30 3.23 -43.01 71.36
N GLN A 31 2.84 -42.80 72.63
CA GLN A 31 1.81 -41.86 73.04
C GLN A 31 2.17 -41.21 74.39
N ILE A 32 1.85 -39.92 74.52
CA ILE A 32 1.86 -39.19 75.80
C ILE A 32 0.41 -38.88 76.18
N GLY A 33 -0.06 -39.43 77.31
CA GLY A 33 -1.34 -39.06 77.92
C GLY A 33 -1.23 -37.76 78.70
N LEU A 34 -2.25 -36.91 78.64
CA LEU A 34 -2.28 -35.61 79.32
C LEU A 34 -3.36 -35.58 80.40
N ALA A 35 -2.96 -35.31 81.66
CA ALA A 35 -3.87 -35.28 82.80
C ALA A 35 -4.27 -33.83 83.16
N THR A 36 -5.57 -33.59 83.30
CA THR A 36 -6.14 -32.24 83.51
C THR A 36 -6.54 -31.93 84.96
N ALA A 37 -6.13 -32.78 85.90
CA ALA A 37 -6.20 -32.55 87.34
C ALA A 37 -5.06 -33.31 88.03
N ALA A 38 -4.60 -32.81 89.18
CA ALA A 38 -3.65 -33.52 90.03
C ALA A 38 -4.27 -34.81 90.61
N PHE A 39 -3.45 -35.83 90.81
CA PHE A 39 -3.86 -37.12 91.37
C PHE A 39 -2.73 -37.74 92.22
N VAL A 40 -3.09 -38.60 93.17
CA VAL A 40 -2.11 -39.36 93.97
C VAL A 40 -1.70 -40.61 93.20
N PHE A 41 -0.41 -40.76 92.92
CA PHE A 41 0.14 -41.96 92.28
C PHE A 41 -0.15 -43.24 93.10
N LYS A 42 -0.43 -44.34 92.39
CA LYS A 42 -0.48 -45.69 92.95
C LYS A 42 0.26 -46.66 92.02
N PRO A 43 1.03 -47.64 92.54
CA PRO A 43 1.75 -48.60 91.69
C PRO A 43 0.86 -49.41 90.75
N ASP A 44 -0.36 -49.76 91.16
CA ASP A 44 -1.32 -50.60 90.44
C ASP A 44 -2.03 -49.92 89.25
N MET A 45 -1.66 -48.69 88.89
CA MET A 45 -2.26 -47.94 87.79
C MET A 45 -2.00 -48.58 86.41
N THR A 46 -3.08 -48.91 85.70
CA THR A 46 -3.05 -49.39 84.31
C THR A 46 -3.43 -48.34 83.26
N ALA A 47 -4.01 -47.21 83.69
CA ALA A 47 -4.38 -46.06 82.87
C ALA A 47 -4.19 -44.75 83.66
N LEU A 48 -3.94 -43.65 82.96
CA LEU A 48 -3.64 -42.34 83.55
C LEU A 48 -4.92 -41.72 84.17
N PRO A 49 -4.95 -41.38 85.47
CA PRO A 49 -6.11 -40.72 86.06
C PRO A 49 -6.33 -39.32 85.47
N SER A 50 -7.59 -38.95 85.27
CA SER A 50 -7.99 -37.66 84.68
C SER A 50 -7.36 -37.36 83.32
N GLU A 51 -7.07 -38.41 82.53
CA GLU A 51 -6.57 -38.34 81.16
C GLU A 51 -7.62 -37.71 80.23
N LEU A 52 -7.30 -36.54 79.65
CA LEU A 52 -8.14 -35.90 78.62
C LEU A 52 -7.98 -36.59 77.27
N LYS A 53 -6.73 -36.84 76.88
CA LYS A 53 -6.35 -37.41 75.58
C LYS A 53 -4.92 -37.92 75.59
N ARG A 54 -4.58 -38.71 74.57
CA ARG A 54 -3.22 -39.10 74.22
C ARG A 54 -2.80 -38.42 72.92
N ILE A 55 -1.56 -37.93 72.89
CA ILE A 55 -0.97 -37.26 71.72
C ILE A 55 0.27 -38.02 71.22
N THR A 56 0.45 -38.00 69.91
CA THR A 56 1.56 -38.65 69.18
C THR A 56 2.58 -37.65 68.65
N THR A 57 2.40 -36.36 68.96
CA THR A 57 3.21 -35.22 68.51
C THR A 57 4.24 -34.85 69.56
N PHE A 58 5.21 -35.73 69.77
CA PHE A 58 6.32 -35.51 70.69
C PHE A 58 7.62 -36.11 70.11
N GLY A 59 8.75 -35.55 70.51
CA GLY A 59 10.08 -36.11 70.31
C GLY A 59 10.75 -36.33 71.67
N GLY A 60 11.79 -37.15 71.71
CA GLY A 60 12.54 -37.36 72.95
C GLY A 60 13.86 -38.09 72.74
N ASP A 61 14.68 -38.11 73.78
CA ASP A 61 15.96 -38.83 73.77
C ASP A 61 16.38 -39.25 75.20
N THR A 62 17.15 -40.33 75.31
CA THR A 62 17.68 -40.85 76.58
C THR A 62 19.01 -40.16 76.89
N VAL A 63 18.93 -38.97 77.49
CA VAL A 63 20.10 -38.11 77.76
C VAL A 63 21.01 -38.64 78.88
N ALA A 64 20.51 -39.54 79.74
CA ALA A 64 21.33 -40.32 80.68
C ALA A 64 20.70 -41.70 80.96
N LYS A 65 21.39 -42.53 81.75
CA LYS A 65 20.95 -43.90 82.11
C LYS A 65 19.61 -43.93 82.88
N ASP A 66 19.28 -42.84 83.56
CA ASP A 66 18.11 -42.64 84.42
C ASP A 66 17.23 -41.45 84.00
N THR A 67 17.62 -40.71 82.96
CA THR A 67 17.03 -39.40 82.61
C THR A 67 16.72 -39.33 81.13
N ILE A 68 15.52 -38.85 80.79
CA ILE A 68 15.09 -38.59 79.42
C ILE A 68 14.74 -37.12 79.22
N HIS A 69 14.96 -36.62 78.02
CA HIS A 69 14.42 -35.35 77.55
C HIS A 69 13.19 -35.65 76.69
N ILE A 70 12.05 -34.98 76.94
CA ILE A 70 10.86 -35.05 76.08
C ILE A 70 10.46 -33.64 75.65
N VAL A 71 10.18 -33.46 74.36
CA VAL A 71 9.51 -32.28 73.81
C VAL A 71 8.11 -32.67 73.35
N ILE A 72 7.09 -32.13 74.01
CA ILE A 72 5.68 -32.36 73.75
C ILE A 72 5.11 -31.18 72.95
N GLN A 73 4.40 -31.46 71.86
CA GLN A 73 3.65 -30.45 71.08
C GLN A 73 2.17 -30.81 70.99
N ASP A 74 1.28 -29.83 71.22
CA ASP A 74 -0.15 -29.95 70.90
C ASP A 74 -0.66 -28.66 70.24
N ASP A 75 -0.98 -28.75 68.96
CA ASP A 75 -1.50 -27.67 68.10
C ASP A 75 -3.01 -27.76 67.85
N SER A 76 -3.70 -28.73 68.47
CA SER A 76 -5.16 -28.87 68.38
C SER A 76 -5.92 -27.70 69.03
N ALA A 77 -7.23 -27.62 68.78
CA ALA A 77 -8.09 -26.57 69.36
C ALA A 77 -8.48 -26.79 70.83
N ASP A 78 -8.02 -27.87 71.48
CA ASP A 78 -8.40 -28.17 72.86
C ASP A 78 -7.86 -27.14 73.85
N GLN A 79 -8.67 -26.78 74.85
CA GLN A 79 -8.30 -25.89 75.95
C GLN A 79 -8.28 -26.67 77.26
N TYR A 80 -7.15 -26.66 77.97
CA TYR A 80 -6.98 -27.37 79.24
C TYR A 80 -5.83 -26.80 80.08
N LYS A 81 -5.86 -27.12 81.38
CA LYS A 81 -4.72 -26.96 82.29
C LYS A 81 -4.02 -28.32 82.43
N LEU A 82 -2.70 -28.37 82.29
CA LEU A 82 -1.93 -29.60 82.39
C LEU A 82 -1.39 -29.75 83.81
N TYR A 83 -1.70 -30.85 84.50
CA TYR A 83 -1.18 -31.14 85.86
C TYR A 83 -0.21 -32.33 85.90
N GLY A 84 -0.22 -33.15 84.86
CA GLY A 84 0.64 -34.32 84.74
C GLY A 84 0.58 -34.95 83.34
N PHE A 85 1.49 -35.87 83.07
CA PHE A 85 1.51 -36.64 81.82
C PHE A 85 1.95 -38.09 82.07
N GLY A 86 1.48 -39.00 81.21
CA GLY A 86 1.78 -40.43 81.27
C GLY A 86 2.44 -40.93 79.98
N LEU A 87 3.47 -41.75 80.10
CA LEU A 87 4.13 -42.39 78.97
C LEU A 87 3.43 -43.71 78.63
N TYR A 88 3.05 -43.92 77.37
CA TYR A 88 2.47 -45.18 76.90
C TYR A 88 3.36 -45.86 75.86
N LEU A 89 3.58 -47.16 76.07
CA LEU A 89 4.37 -48.02 75.18
C LEU A 89 3.57 -48.42 73.93
N GLU A 90 4.25 -48.99 72.93
CA GLU A 90 3.63 -49.47 71.69
C GLU A 90 2.61 -50.60 71.90
N ASN A 91 2.69 -51.33 73.01
CA ASN A 91 1.71 -52.33 73.44
C ASN A 91 0.52 -51.75 74.23
N GLY A 92 0.44 -50.42 74.37
CA GLY A 92 -0.65 -49.71 75.05
C GLY A 92 -0.58 -49.66 76.59
N VAL A 93 0.44 -50.26 77.20
CA VAL A 93 0.65 -50.21 78.66
C VAL A 93 1.03 -48.81 79.10
N LEU A 94 0.37 -48.29 80.15
CA LEU A 94 0.83 -47.11 80.89
C LEU A 94 2.14 -47.45 81.61
N PHE A 95 3.23 -46.85 81.16
CA PHE A 95 4.57 -47.15 81.66
C PHE A 95 4.89 -46.42 82.96
N GLY A 96 4.66 -45.11 82.99
CA GLY A 96 4.93 -44.26 84.13
C GLY A 96 4.32 -42.88 83.97
N VAL A 97 4.14 -42.18 85.09
CA VAL A 97 3.41 -40.91 85.18
C VAL A 97 4.18 -39.85 85.98
N TYR A 98 4.17 -38.63 85.46
CA TYR A 98 4.58 -37.43 86.17
C TYR A 98 3.33 -36.63 86.53
N VAL A 99 3.26 -36.11 87.76
CA VAL A 99 2.12 -35.30 88.23
C VAL A 99 2.59 -34.37 89.36
N GLN A 100 2.02 -33.17 89.40
CA GLN A 100 2.21 -32.19 90.48
C GLN A 100 0.86 -31.55 90.86
N ASN A 101 0.79 -30.92 92.04
CA ASN A 101 -0.45 -30.35 92.57
C ASN A 101 -0.86 -29.05 91.84
N ASP A 102 0.12 -28.25 91.40
CA ASP A 102 -0.11 -27.00 90.67
C ASP A 102 -0.08 -27.23 89.15
N PRO A 103 -0.74 -26.39 88.33
CA PRO A 103 -0.66 -26.49 86.87
C PRO A 103 0.79 -26.38 86.38
N ILE A 104 1.20 -27.30 85.51
CA ILE A 104 2.47 -27.24 84.76
C ILE A 104 2.40 -26.09 83.75
N LEU A 105 1.28 -25.99 83.01
CA LEU A 105 0.94 -24.88 82.12
C LEU A 105 -0.56 -24.88 81.78
N GLU A 106 -1.04 -23.79 81.17
CA GLU A 106 -2.40 -23.69 80.62
C GLU A 106 -2.34 -23.45 79.10
N LYS A 107 -3.12 -24.20 78.33
CA LYS A 107 -3.21 -24.09 76.86
C LYS A 107 -4.58 -23.54 76.47
N ALA A 108 -4.61 -22.49 75.65
CA ALA A 108 -5.82 -21.94 75.04
C ALA A 108 -6.11 -22.56 73.65
N ALA A 109 -7.34 -22.44 73.18
CA ALA A 109 -7.78 -23.03 71.91
C ALA A 109 -7.03 -22.49 70.66
N ALA A 110 -6.56 -21.25 70.70
CA ALA A 110 -5.81 -20.61 69.61
C ALA A 110 -4.28 -20.64 69.77
N SER A 111 -3.77 -21.30 70.83
CA SER A 111 -2.33 -21.41 71.11
C SER A 111 -1.86 -22.85 70.99
N MET A 112 -0.74 -23.07 70.30
CA MET A 112 -0.01 -24.34 70.40
C MET A 112 0.71 -24.46 71.76
N LEU A 113 0.65 -25.64 72.36
CA LEU A 113 1.51 -26.04 73.46
C LEU A 113 2.83 -26.53 72.86
N LEU A 114 3.95 -26.04 73.40
CA LEU A 114 5.27 -26.64 73.24
C LEU A 114 5.94 -26.71 74.61
N LEU A 115 6.18 -27.93 75.11
CA LEU A 115 6.74 -28.18 76.44
C LEU A 115 7.95 -29.11 76.32
N ALA A 116 9.14 -28.59 76.61
CA ALA A 116 10.35 -29.37 76.78
C ALA A 116 10.58 -29.66 78.27
N ALA A 117 10.83 -30.92 78.65
CA ALA A 117 11.02 -31.32 80.03
C ALA A 117 12.04 -32.46 80.16
N ASP A 118 13.03 -32.27 81.04
CA ASP A 118 13.90 -33.34 81.54
C ASP A 118 13.21 -34.07 82.68
N THR A 119 13.22 -35.41 82.65
CA THR A 119 12.45 -36.27 83.56
C THR A 119 13.30 -37.45 84.03
N VAL A 120 13.36 -37.67 85.35
CA VAL A 120 14.27 -38.63 86.01
C VAL A 120 13.49 -39.82 86.59
N PHE A 121 13.99 -41.04 86.38
CA PHE A 121 13.36 -42.30 86.78
C PHE A 121 13.98 -42.85 88.06
N ALA A 122 13.15 -43.07 89.08
CA ALA A 122 13.64 -43.37 90.44
C ALA A 122 14.22 -44.79 90.66
N SER A 123 14.13 -45.74 89.71
CA SER A 123 14.53 -47.14 89.97
C SER A 123 14.85 -48.04 88.76
N ILE A 124 15.04 -47.51 87.55
CA ILE A 124 15.31 -48.33 86.34
C ILE A 124 16.38 -47.74 85.43
N ASP A 125 16.89 -48.56 84.50
CA ASP A 125 17.68 -48.13 83.34
C ASP A 125 16.75 -47.78 82.17
N VAL A 126 16.77 -46.53 81.71
CA VAL A 126 15.90 -46.04 80.62
C VAL A 126 16.50 -46.12 79.22
N THR A 127 17.73 -46.62 79.06
CA THR A 127 18.35 -46.84 77.73
C THR A 127 17.65 -47.91 76.87
N LYS A 128 16.56 -48.49 77.39
CA LYS A 128 15.65 -49.42 76.70
C LYS A 128 14.32 -48.78 76.25
N LEU A 129 14.10 -47.50 76.56
CA LEU A 129 12.98 -46.73 76.03
C LEU A 129 13.41 -46.04 74.74
N VAL A 130 12.70 -46.32 73.64
CA VAL A 130 12.97 -45.72 72.33
C VAL A 130 11.97 -44.59 72.07
N PHE A 131 12.48 -43.46 71.57
CA PHE A 131 11.71 -42.25 71.27
C PHE A 131 11.89 -41.84 69.79
N GLY A 132 11.05 -40.92 69.31
CA GLY A 132 11.18 -40.31 67.98
C GLY A 132 12.21 -39.17 67.95
N PRO A 133 12.88 -38.94 66.80
CA PRO A 133 13.99 -37.99 66.70
C PRO A 133 13.58 -36.54 66.96
N THR A 134 14.49 -35.78 67.55
CA THR A 134 14.26 -34.43 68.10
C THR A 134 14.40 -33.28 67.08
N SER A 135 14.62 -33.56 65.80
CA SER A 135 14.99 -32.55 64.79
C SER A 135 13.90 -32.23 63.75
N PHE A 136 13.55 -30.95 63.65
CA PHE A 136 12.70 -30.42 62.58
C PHE A 136 13.56 -30.05 61.34
N LEU A 137 13.40 -30.82 60.26
CA LEU A 137 14.28 -30.80 59.07
C LEU A 137 14.17 -29.54 58.20
N ASN A 138 15.33 -28.92 57.91
CA ASN A 138 15.50 -28.03 56.77
C ASN A 138 15.67 -28.88 55.47
N PRO A 139 15.04 -28.49 54.34
CA PRO A 139 15.00 -29.32 53.14
C PRO A 139 16.19 -29.15 52.18
N PRO A 140 16.39 -30.11 51.24
CA PRO A 140 17.19 -29.88 50.04
C PRO A 140 16.54 -28.81 49.14
N ALA A 141 17.36 -28.15 48.31
CA ALA A 141 16.86 -27.16 47.37
C ALA A 141 16.05 -27.85 46.25
N THR A 142 14.89 -27.28 45.96
CA THR A 142 14.08 -27.60 44.78
C THR A 142 13.60 -26.29 44.15
N THR A 143 13.08 -26.33 42.93
CA THR A 143 12.61 -25.14 42.20
C THR A 143 11.59 -24.27 42.96
N GLU A 144 10.83 -24.83 43.91
CA GLU A 144 9.92 -24.07 44.77
C GLU A 144 10.27 -24.06 46.28
N ARG A 145 11.31 -24.80 46.73
CA ARG A 145 11.68 -24.88 48.16
C ARG A 145 13.14 -24.52 48.38
N LYS A 146 13.38 -23.40 49.09
CA LYS A 146 14.72 -22.98 49.53
C LYS A 146 15.37 -24.06 50.40
N GLY A 147 16.62 -24.40 50.09
CA GLY A 147 17.38 -25.47 50.72
C GLY A 147 18.84 -25.47 50.25
N VAL A 148 19.53 -26.61 50.40
CA VAL A 148 20.94 -26.80 50.02
C VAL A 148 21.06 -27.54 48.67
N VAL A 149 22.07 -27.20 47.85
CA VAL A 149 22.37 -27.80 46.54
C VAL A 149 23.88 -27.92 46.31
N GLU A 150 24.32 -28.91 45.52
CA GLU A 150 25.72 -29.10 45.10
C GLU A 150 26.07 -28.23 43.87
N LEU A 151 27.35 -27.96 43.63
CA LEU A 151 27.84 -27.12 42.54
C LEU A 151 28.49 -27.95 41.42
N ALA A 152 28.03 -27.76 40.17
CA ALA A 152 28.49 -28.53 39.01
C ALA A 152 29.90 -28.16 38.52
N THR A 153 30.71 -29.16 38.16
CA THR A 153 32.04 -28.98 37.57
C THR A 153 31.99 -28.63 36.08
N GLN A 154 33.07 -28.12 35.50
CA GLN A 154 33.07 -27.70 34.09
C GLN A 154 32.73 -28.85 33.12
N GLY A 155 33.27 -30.06 33.33
CA GLY A 155 33.00 -31.19 32.44
C GLY A 155 31.54 -31.67 32.48
N GLU A 156 30.90 -31.62 33.65
CA GLU A 156 29.47 -31.92 33.80
C GLU A 156 28.62 -30.83 33.14
N VAL A 157 28.99 -29.57 33.32
CA VAL A 157 28.35 -28.43 32.65
C VAL A 157 28.49 -28.56 31.13
N ASP A 158 29.66 -28.88 30.60
CA ASP A 158 29.93 -29.03 29.16
C ASP A 158 29.19 -30.23 28.55
N ALA A 159 29.07 -31.34 29.29
CA ALA A 159 28.25 -32.49 28.89
C ALA A 159 26.75 -32.14 28.90
N GLY A 160 26.27 -31.42 29.92
CA GLY A 160 24.89 -30.91 29.99
C GLY A 160 23.82 -31.98 30.18
N ALA A 161 24.13 -33.05 30.92
CA ALA A 161 23.24 -34.20 31.18
C ALA A 161 22.82 -34.33 32.66
N ASP A 162 23.14 -33.35 33.51
CA ASP A 162 22.86 -33.32 34.95
C ASP A 162 21.94 -32.13 35.28
N ASP A 163 20.83 -32.39 35.95
CA ASP A 163 19.83 -31.43 36.42
C ASP A 163 19.79 -31.28 37.95
N THR A 164 20.62 -32.04 38.68
CA THR A 164 20.63 -32.11 40.15
C THR A 164 21.59 -31.12 40.81
N ARG A 165 22.49 -30.50 40.02
CA ARG A 165 23.53 -29.58 40.50
C ARG A 165 23.35 -28.16 39.97
N ALA A 166 23.66 -27.18 40.83
CA ALA A 166 23.62 -25.78 40.46
C ALA A 166 24.91 -25.36 39.73
N VAL A 167 24.78 -24.66 38.61
CA VAL A 167 25.92 -24.09 37.89
C VAL A 167 26.47 -22.86 38.63
N THR A 168 27.79 -22.79 38.80
CA THR A 168 28.43 -21.59 39.33
C THR A 168 28.47 -20.49 38.26
N PRO A 169 28.54 -19.19 38.62
CA PRO A 169 28.76 -18.13 37.64
C PRO A 169 30.01 -18.35 36.78
N LYS A 170 31.05 -19.00 37.32
CA LYS A 170 32.27 -19.34 36.57
C LYS A 170 32.04 -20.45 35.54
N THR A 171 31.38 -21.55 35.92
CA THR A 171 31.15 -22.69 35.03
C THR A 171 30.05 -22.42 33.99
N ALA A 172 29.02 -21.67 34.37
CA ALA A 172 28.04 -21.13 33.43
C ALA A 172 28.68 -20.16 32.42
N ALA A 173 29.50 -19.21 32.87
CA ALA A 173 30.18 -18.28 31.97
C ALA A 173 31.06 -18.99 30.93
N ALA A 174 31.80 -20.04 31.33
CA ALA A 174 32.65 -20.79 30.41
C ALA A 174 31.85 -21.47 29.27
N ARG A 175 30.73 -22.13 29.57
CA ARG A 175 29.92 -22.81 28.52
C ARG A 175 29.11 -21.83 27.68
N TYR A 176 28.52 -20.80 28.29
CA TYR A 176 27.70 -19.82 27.55
C TYR A 176 28.53 -18.78 26.77
N ALA A 177 29.82 -18.59 27.09
CA ALA A 177 30.73 -17.78 26.27
C ALA A 177 31.29 -18.54 25.05
N ALA A 178 31.26 -19.87 25.03
CA ALA A 178 31.88 -20.70 24.00
C ALA A 178 30.85 -21.53 23.20
N LEU A 179 29.89 -20.85 22.53
CA LEU A 179 28.89 -21.47 21.65
C LEU A 179 29.45 -21.93 20.29
N THR A 180 30.63 -22.57 20.29
CA THR A 180 31.34 -23.01 19.09
C THR A 180 30.57 -24.13 18.37
N GLY A 181 29.84 -23.79 17.31
CA GLY A 181 29.14 -24.76 16.44
C GLY A 181 27.70 -25.11 16.84
N ALA A 182 27.05 -24.32 17.70
CA ALA A 182 25.66 -24.57 18.10
C ALA A 182 24.67 -24.50 16.92
N ARG A 183 23.90 -25.57 16.69
CA ARG A 183 22.86 -25.63 15.66
C ARG A 183 21.46 -25.38 16.25
N PHE A 184 20.97 -24.15 16.09
CA PHE A 184 19.60 -23.81 16.43
C PHE A 184 18.60 -24.41 15.43
N THR A 185 17.51 -24.98 15.92
CA THR A 185 16.45 -25.65 15.12
C THR A 185 15.14 -24.85 15.03
N GLY A 186 15.09 -23.67 15.66
CA GLY A 186 13.98 -22.72 15.62
C GLY A 186 14.48 -21.28 15.51
N ASN A 187 13.56 -20.31 15.62
CA ASN A 187 13.89 -18.89 15.49
C ASN A 187 14.91 -18.44 16.55
N VAL A 188 16.01 -17.84 16.10
CA VAL A 188 17.00 -17.16 16.97
C VAL A 188 16.61 -15.68 17.06
N SER A 189 16.26 -15.22 18.26
CA SER A 189 16.02 -13.80 18.56
C SER A 189 17.05 -13.31 19.56
N VAL A 190 17.66 -12.16 19.29
CA VAL A 190 18.80 -11.59 20.04
C VAL A 190 18.65 -10.08 20.15
N THR A 191 18.43 -9.60 21.38
CA THR A 191 18.20 -8.17 21.68
C THR A 191 19.47 -7.37 21.94
N GLY A 192 20.60 -8.05 22.19
CA GLY A 192 21.93 -7.42 22.39
C GLY A 192 22.75 -7.23 21.10
N GLY A 193 22.21 -7.58 19.93
CA GLY A 193 22.97 -7.70 18.68
C GLY A 193 23.69 -9.05 18.55
N ILE A 194 24.43 -9.23 17.44
CA ILE A 194 25.28 -10.40 17.18
C ILE A 194 26.67 -9.91 16.84
N ALA A 195 27.67 -10.35 17.62
CA ALA A 195 29.08 -10.19 17.28
C ALA A 195 29.62 -11.48 16.67
N SER A 196 30.52 -11.34 15.70
CA SER A 196 31.32 -12.43 15.14
C SER A 196 32.79 -12.02 15.32
N ASP A 197 33.50 -12.78 16.13
CA ASP A 197 34.88 -12.54 16.58
C ASP A 197 35.93 -13.16 15.66
N GLY A 198 35.54 -14.17 14.87
CA GLY A 198 36.37 -14.85 13.89
C GLY A 198 35.63 -15.17 12.59
N LEU A 199 36.25 -16.01 11.78
CA LEU A 199 35.77 -16.41 10.45
C LEU A 199 35.60 -17.94 10.40
N ASP A 200 34.56 -18.43 9.71
CA ASP A 200 34.38 -19.87 9.47
C ASP A 200 35.46 -20.44 8.54
N SER A 201 35.52 -21.77 8.38
CA SER A 201 36.56 -22.43 7.59
C SER A 201 36.53 -22.09 6.09
N GLY A 202 35.38 -21.64 5.55
CA GLY A 202 35.25 -21.06 4.21
C GLY A 202 35.39 -19.53 4.20
N GLY A 203 35.64 -18.92 5.36
CA GLY A 203 35.97 -17.52 5.58
C GLY A 203 34.79 -16.55 5.69
N ALA A 204 33.65 -16.95 6.25
CA ALA A 204 32.49 -16.09 6.54
C ALA A 204 32.43 -15.67 8.02
N ASN A 205 31.93 -14.46 8.31
CA ASN A 205 31.44 -14.10 9.66
C ASN A 205 30.00 -14.60 9.85
N PHE A 206 29.17 -14.43 8.82
CA PHE A 206 27.82 -14.99 8.76
C PHE A 206 27.57 -15.56 7.35
N ARG A 207 26.84 -16.68 7.29
CA ARG A 207 26.62 -17.45 6.07
C ARG A 207 25.19 -17.93 5.99
N LEU A 208 24.48 -17.61 4.91
CA LEU A 208 23.14 -18.11 4.61
C LEU A 208 23.30 -19.23 3.59
N MET A 209 23.06 -20.48 4.02
CA MET A 209 23.32 -21.67 3.21
C MET A 209 22.09 -22.14 2.44
N ASN A 210 22.18 -22.25 1.11
CA ASN A 210 21.14 -22.87 0.28
C ASN A 210 21.66 -23.36 -1.09
N GLY A 211 22.66 -24.26 -1.09
CA GLY A 211 23.24 -24.83 -2.32
C GLY A 211 24.26 -23.93 -3.02
N ARG A 212 24.05 -22.62 -2.98
CA ARG A 212 25.07 -21.56 -3.11
C ARG A 212 24.90 -20.61 -1.94
N ASP A 213 25.97 -20.32 -1.21
CA ASP A 213 25.85 -19.53 0.02
C ASP A 213 26.05 -18.03 -0.24
N VAL A 214 25.22 -17.23 0.46
CA VAL A 214 25.44 -15.80 0.64
C VAL A 214 26.28 -15.60 1.90
N ILE A 215 27.41 -14.92 1.78
CA ILE A 215 28.42 -14.77 2.83
C ILE A 215 28.56 -13.28 3.18
N LEU A 216 28.53 -12.97 4.47
CA LEU A 216 28.96 -11.69 5.03
C LEU A 216 30.34 -11.89 5.65
N ARG A 217 31.35 -11.13 5.21
CA ARG A 217 32.75 -11.22 5.66
C ARG A 217 33.30 -9.84 5.99
N ASN A 218 34.02 -9.72 7.08
CA ASN A 218 34.95 -8.64 7.40
C ASN A 218 36.37 -9.25 7.40
N ASP A 219 37.29 -8.72 6.58
CA ASP A 219 38.69 -9.19 6.52
C ASP A 219 39.69 -8.31 7.30
N GLY A 220 39.19 -7.33 8.06
CA GLY A 220 39.96 -6.32 8.78
C GLY A 220 40.24 -5.05 7.97
N THR A 221 40.15 -5.10 6.63
CA THR A 221 40.27 -3.93 5.75
C THR A 221 38.92 -3.58 5.11
N ASN A 222 38.15 -4.60 4.71
CA ASN A 222 36.87 -4.46 4.02
C ASN A 222 35.81 -5.39 4.60
N PHE A 223 34.57 -4.91 4.60
CA PHE A 223 33.37 -5.73 4.68
C PHE A 223 32.89 -6.10 3.27
N TYR A 224 32.47 -7.34 3.06
CA TYR A 224 31.97 -7.82 1.78
C TYR A 224 30.65 -8.60 1.95
N LEU A 225 29.78 -8.42 0.96
CA LEU A 225 28.81 -9.40 0.54
C LEU A 225 29.48 -10.29 -0.52
N LEU A 226 29.69 -11.56 -0.20
CA LEU A 226 30.31 -12.57 -1.07
C LEU A 226 29.30 -13.64 -1.49
N MET A 227 29.62 -14.31 -2.60
CA MET A 227 28.88 -15.47 -3.12
C MET A 227 29.81 -16.67 -3.20
N SER A 228 29.25 -17.88 -3.23
CA SER A 228 30.00 -19.14 -3.40
C SER A 228 29.32 -20.05 -4.42
N ASP A 229 30.09 -20.92 -5.06
CA ASP A 229 29.59 -21.84 -6.10
C ASP A 229 29.09 -23.19 -5.55
N GLY A 230 29.29 -23.42 -4.25
CA GLY A 230 28.77 -24.56 -3.49
C GLY A 230 28.25 -24.10 -2.11
N SER A 231 28.06 -25.04 -1.18
CA SER A 231 27.41 -24.75 0.11
C SER A 231 28.05 -25.47 1.30
N GLY A 232 28.12 -24.79 2.44
CA GLY A 232 28.56 -25.33 3.73
C GLY A 232 29.71 -24.54 4.39
N ILE A 233 29.99 -24.83 5.67
CA ILE A 233 30.97 -24.06 6.49
C ILE A 233 32.40 -24.03 5.95
N GLY A 234 32.77 -24.93 5.04
CA GLY A 234 34.08 -24.98 4.36
C GLY A 234 34.06 -24.44 2.92
N ALA A 235 32.91 -24.01 2.40
CA ALA A 235 32.80 -23.53 1.03
C ALA A 235 33.35 -22.10 0.91
N SER A 236 34.48 -21.95 0.22
CA SER A 236 35.07 -20.64 -0.10
C SER A 236 34.18 -19.81 -1.03
N TRP A 237 34.37 -18.49 -1.01
CA TRP A 237 33.76 -17.58 -1.97
C TRP A 237 34.28 -17.80 -3.40
N ASN A 238 33.49 -17.40 -4.39
CA ASN A 238 33.89 -17.33 -5.80
C ASN A 238 34.47 -15.94 -6.14
N ALA A 239 34.65 -15.60 -7.42
CA ALA A 239 35.25 -14.33 -7.85
C ALA A 239 34.36 -13.08 -7.65
N LEU A 240 33.05 -13.24 -7.39
CA LEU A 240 32.09 -12.14 -7.38
C LEU A 240 32.17 -11.30 -6.10
N ARG A 241 32.06 -9.97 -6.21
CA ARG A 241 32.00 -9.04 -5.06
C ARG A 241 30.79 -8.09 -5.14
N PRO A 242 29.54 -8.57 -5.10
CA PRO A 242 28.35 -7.73 -5.30
C PRO A 242 28.31 -6.43 -4.49
N LEU A 243 28.83 -6.44 -3.26
CA LEU A 243 29.04 -5.23 -2.46
C LEU A 243 30.30 -5.38 -1.58
N THR A 244 31.12 -4.33 -1.57
CA THR A 244 32.30 -4.15 -0.72
C THR A 244 32.20 -2.81 0.02
N ILE A 245 32.66 -2.73 1.27
CA ILE A 245 32.79 -1.48 2.04
C ILE A 245 34.20 -1.45 2.66
N GLU A 246 35.03 -0.47 2.30
CA GLU A 246 36.34 -0.28 2.95
C GLU A 246 36.16 0.34 4.35
N HIS A 247 36.64 -0.32 5.40
CA HIS A 247 36.47 0.13 6.78
C HIS A 247 37.22 1.43 7.12
N LYS A 248 38.30 1.73 6.40
CA LYS A 248 39.13 2.91 6.65
C LYS A 248 38.56 4.20 6.04
N THR A 249 37.83 4.09 4.93
CA THR A 249 37.32 5.25 4.15
C THR A 249 35.80 5.34 4.13
N GLY A 250 35.10 4.24 4.44
CA GLY A 250 33.65 4.11 4.25
C GLY A 250 33.22 3.92 2.79
N ALA A 251 34.16 3.76 1.85
CA ALA A 251 33.86 3.66 0.43
C ALA A 251 33.09 2.37 0.11
N ILE A 252 31.86 2.51 -0.40
CA ILE A 252 31.04 1.39 -0.88
C ILE A 252 31.30 1.18 -2.37
N THR A 253 31.72 -0.03 -2.75
CA THR A 253 31.93 -0.45 -4.13
C THR A 253 30.96 -1.57 -4.49
N LEU A 254 30.28 -1.46 -5.64
CA LEU A 254 29.46 -2.53 -6.22
C LEU A 254 30.28 -3.25 -7.30
N ASP A 255 30.25 -4.59 -7.29
CA ASP A 255 31.20 -5.46 -8.01
C ASP A 255 32.67 -5.05 -7.86
N GLY A 256 33.17 -5.10 -6.62
CA GLY A 256 34.54 -4.72 -6.26
C GLY A 256 35.68 -5.55 -6.90
N THR A 257 35.37 -6.48 -7.80
CA THR A 257 36.35 -7.24 -8.62
C THR A 257 36.15 -7.08 -10.13
N GLY A 258 35.10 -6.38 -10.58
CA GLY A 258 34.74 -6.32 -12.01
C GLY A 258 34.50 -7.70 -12.65
N SER A 259 34.17 -8.70 -11.84
CA SER A 259 34.02 -10.11 -12.26
C SER A 259 32.56 -10.51 -12.44
N GLY A 260 31.61 -9.65 -12.07
CA GLY A 260 30.21 -9.77 -12.42
C GLY A 260 29.97 -9.31 -13.86
N THR A 261 29.16 -10.07 -14.61
CA THR A 261 28.79 -9.71 -15.99
C THR A 261 27.84 -8.51 -16.09
N THR A 262 27.39 -7.94 -14.95
CA THR A 262 26.55 -6.75 -14.90
C THR A 262 26.66 -6.06 -13.54
N TYR A 263 27.18 -4.83 -13.49
CA TYR A 263 27.37 -4.04 -12.25
C TYR A 263 26.09 -3.81 -11.45
N VAL A 264 24.95 -3.71 -12.16
CA VAL A 264 23.59 -3.78 -11.62
C VAL A 264 22.77 -4.50 -12.67
N GLY A 265 21.99 -5.53 -12.31
CA GLY A 265 21.23 -6.37 -13.25
C GLY A 265 20.01 -5.70 -13.89
N GLY A 266 20.01 -4.37 -14.05
CA GLY A 266 18.89 -3.54 -14.43
C GLY A 266 19.13 -2.07 -14.03
N GLN A 267 18.07 -1.27 -14.00
CA GLN A 267 18.15 0.13 -13.61
C GLN A 267 18.42 0.31 -12.10
N LEU A 268 19.44 1.09 -11.75
CA LEU A 268 19.72 1.48 -10.37
C LEU A 268 18.69 2.55 -9.90
N ASN A 269 17.63 2.12 -9.22
CA ASN A 269 16.57 2.99 -8.73
C ASN A 269 16.90 3.57 -7.34
N VAL A 270 17.21 4.86 -7.26
CA VAL A 270 17.48 5.58 -6.00
C VAL A 270 16.26 6.40 -5.61
N LYS A 271 15.70 6.15 -4.42
CA LYS A 271 14.46 6.79 -3.90
C LYS A 271 14.68 8.24 -3.40
N GLY A 272 15.59 8.98 -4.03
CA GLY A 272 16.08 10.29 -3.63
C GLY A 272 17.23 10.74 -4.53
N MET A 273 17.92 11.83 -4.16
CA MET A 273 19.08 12.30 -4.92
C MET A 273 20.29 11.37 -4.77
N LEU A 274 20.84 10.92 -5.90
CA LEU A 274 22.15 10.26 -5.95
C LEU A 274 23.24 11.33 -5.86
N ASN A 275 23.75 11.58 -4.66
CA ASN A 275 24.84 12.53 -4.43
C ASN A 275 26.19 11.89 -4.83
N VAL A 276 26.72 12.27 -5.98
CA VAL A 276 28.02 11.79 -6.48
C VAL A 276 29.10 12.83 -6.14
N SER A 277 30.00 12.53 -5.20
CA SER A 277 31.14 13.40 -4.86
C SER A 277 32.42 12.59 -4.61
N ASN A 278 33.58 13.09 -5.07
CA ASN A 278 34.90 12.55 -4.74
C ASN A 278 35.58 13.51 -3.74
N GLY A 279 35.00 13.60 -2.54
CA GLY A 279 35.40 14.57 -1.51
C GLY A 279 35.02 16.02 -1.83
N THR A 280 35.80 16.97 -1.34
CA THR A 280 35.59 18.43 -1.51
C THR A 280 36.01 18.98 -2.87
N ALA A 281 36.66 18.17 -3.71
CA ALA A 281 37.22 18.61 -4.99
C ALA A 281 36.19 18.57 -6.13
N GLU A 282 35.70 17.38 -6.49
CA GLU A 282 34.87 17.18 -7.69
C GLU A 282 34.02 15.91 -7.60
N GLY A 283 32.74 15.96 -7.91
CA GLY A 283 31.93 14.76 -8.20
C GLY A 283 32.12 14.30 -9.64
N ARG A 284 32.14 12.99 -9.92
CA ARG A 284 32.33 12.43 -11.27
C ARG A 284 31.45 11.20 -11.53
N ALA A 285 30.77 11.15 -12.68
CA ALA A 285 29.91 10.05 -13.13
C ALA A 285 30.24 9.64 -14.57
N ILE A 286 30.80 8.44 -14.77
CA ILE A 286 31.22 7.89 -16.08
C ILE A 286 30.02 7.29 -16.82
N PHE A 287 29.91 7.51 -18.12
CA PHE A 287 28.92 6.86 -18.98
C PHE A 287 29.57 6.23 -20.22
N GLY A 288 29.52 4.91 -20.31
CA GLY A 288 30.05 4.14 -21.44
C GLY A 288 31.56 3.86 -21.38
N ALA A 289 32.03 3.01 -22.30
CA ALA A 289 33.40 2.48 -22.32
C ALA A 289 34.49 3.48 -22.75
N SER A 290 34.13 4.71 -23.12
CA SER A 290 35.08 5.75 -23.55
C SER A 290 35.83 6.43 -22.40
N GLY A 291 35.44 6.18 -21.14
CA GLY A 291 36.01 6.83 -19.96
C GLY A 291 35.59 8.29 -19.77
N GLY A 292 34.69 8.81 -20.62
CA GLY A 292 34.13 10.15 -20.46
C GLY A 292 33.16 10.23 -19.27
N TYR A 293 33.23 11.34 -18.52
CA TYR A 293 32.45 11.52 -17.30
C TYR A 293 31.79 12.89 -17.21
N PHE A 294 30.57 12.93 -16.67
CA PHE A 294 30.00 14.15 -16.12
C PHE A 294 30.72 14.50 -14.82
N PHE A 295 30.91 15.78 -14.54
CA PHE A 295 31.59 16.26 -13.34
C PHE A 295 30.93 17.49 -12.70
N GLY A 296 31.28 17.77 -11.45
CA GLY A 296 30.87 18.98 -10.75
C GLY A 296 31.81 19.32 -9.59
N ASN A 297 32.47 20.46 -9.66
CA ASN A 297 33.36 21.00 -8.63
C ASN A 297 32.84 22.36 -8.12
N ALA A 298 33.58 23.03 -7.24
CA ALA A 298 33.14 24.30 -6.65
C ALA A 298 33.02 25.48 -7.65
N SER A 299 33.61 25.36 -8.85
CA SER A 299 33.62 26.41 -9.87
C SER A 299 32.69 26.11 -11.05
N GLU A 300 32.53 24.84 -11.43
CA GLU A 300 31.79 24.44 -12.64
C GLU A 300 31.31 22.98 -12.62
N ALA A 301 30.30 22.66 -13.44
CA ALA A 301 29.81 21.30 -13.66
C ALA A 301 29.50 21.03 -15.14
N GLY A 302 29.83 19.83 -15.63
CA GLY A 302 29.94 19.56 -17.06
C GLY A 302 30.12 18.10 -17.44
N PHE A 303 30.67 17.85 -18.62
CA PHE A 303 31.19 16.58 -19.12
C PHE A 303 32.62 16.77 -19.64
N TYR A 304 33.49 15.79 -19.36
CA TYR A 304 34.89 15.76 -19.79
C TYR A 304 35.24 14.38 -20.36
N LEU A 305 35.97 14.36 -21.48
CA LEU A 305 36.46 13.14 -22.14
C LEU A 305 38.01 13.08 -22.08
N PRO A 306 38.59 12.27 -21.17
CA PRO A 306 40.04 12.25 -20.96
C PRO A 306 40.87 11.88 -22.21
N SER A 307 40.33 11.06 -23.11
CA SER A 307 41.04 10.59 -24.31
C SER A 307 41.24 11.66 -25.39
N SER A 308 40.52 12.79 -25.32
CA SER A 308 40.63 13.89 -26.28
C SER A 308 40.77 15.27 -25.63
N GLY A 309 40.71 15.36 -24.29
CA GLY A 309 40.64 16.62 -23.55
C GLY A 309 39.38 17.44 -23.80
N THR A 310 38.38 16.88 -24.51
CA THR A 310 37.16 17.59 -24.90
C THR A 310 36.23 17.76 -23.70
N MET A 311 35.66 18.95 -23.55
CA MET A 311 34.89 19.33 -22.37
C MET A 311 33.71 20.24 -22.72
N PHE A 312 32.59 20.13 -22.01
CA PHE A 312 31.64 21.23 -21.85
C PHE A 312 31.26 21.38 -20.37
N ALA A 313 31.20 22.59 -19.80
CA ALA A 313 30.93 22.78 -18.37
C ALA A 313 30.29 24.14 -18.04
N LEU A 314 29.15 24.15 -17.34
CA LEU A 314 28.53 25.35 -16.80
C LEU A 314 29.37 25.89 -15.65
N ASN A 315 30.07 27.00 -15.87
CA ASN A 315 30.84 27.71 -14.87
C ASN A 315 29.95 28.62 -14.03
N PHE A 316 29.91 28.38 -12.72
CA PHE A 316 28.98 28.99 -11.78
C PHE A 316 29.27 30.46 -11.52
N ALA A 317 30.55 30.84 -11.47
CA ALA A 317 30.97 32.23 -11.28
C ALA A 317 30.64 33.10 -12.50
N LYS A 318 30.91 32.58 -13.71
CA LYS A 318 30.56 33.23 -14.98
C LYS A 318 29.07 33.12 -15.35
N LYS A 319 28.34 32.21 -14.72
CA LYS A 319 26.95 31.81 -15.02
C LYS A 319 26.77 31.38 -16.49
N ASN A 320 27.80 30.77 -17.07
CA ASN A 320 27.87 30.48 -18.51
C ASN A 320 28.43 29.08 -18.79
N LEU A 321 27.96 28.45 -19.87
CA LEU A 321 28.55 27.23 -20.39
C LEU A 321 29.93 27.52 -20.99
N LEU A 322 30.91 26.67 -20.68
CA LEU A 322 32.20 26.60 -21.34
C LEU A 322 32.22 25.39 -22.29
N VAL A 323 32.94 25.48 -23.41
CA VAL A 323 33.35 24.33 -24.23
C VAL A 323 34.86 24.41 -24.43
N ASN A 324 35.58 23.33 -24.10
CA ASN A 324 37.05 23.26 -24.09
C ASN A 324 37.71 24.47 -23.37
N GLY A 325 37.10 24.90 -22.25
CA GLY A 325 37.56 26.06 -21.45
C GLY A 325 37.27 27.44 -22.06
N LYS A 326 36.52 27.53 -23.16
CA LYS A 326 36.09 28.78 -23.80
C LYS A 326 34.62 29.08 -23.50
N ASP A 327 34.30 30.31 -23.17
CA ASP A 327 32.92 30.78 -22.98
C ASP A 327 32.08 30.54 -24.24
N VAL A 328 30.99 29.79 -24.08
CA VAL A 328 29.93 29.65 -25.10
C VAL A 328 29.11 30.93 -25.11
N TRP A 329 28.61 31.35 -26.27
CA TRP A 329 27.73 32.49 -26.31
C TRP A 329 26.33 32.17 -25.75
N HIS A 330 25.82 33.06 -24.91
CA HIS A 330 24.40 33.18 -24.60
C HIS A 330 24.03 34.67 -24.39
N THR A 331 22.74 34.99 -24.43
CA THR A 331 22.20 36.36 -24.30
C THR A 331 22.52 37.09 -22.98
N GLY A 332 23.16 36.42 -22.01
CA GLY A 332 23.29 36.90 -20.62
C GLY A 332 24.67 37.40 -20.17
N ASN A 333 25.80 36.91 -20.72
CA ASN A 333 27.14 37.37 -20.31
C ASN A 333 27.86 38.25 -21.35
N LEU A 334 27.48 38.16 -22.62
CA LEU A 334 27.95 39.00 -23.71
C LEU A 334 26.76 39.35 -24.62
N PRO A 335 26.54 40.65 -24.97
CA PRO A 335 25.56 41.07 -25.97
C PRO A 335 26.06 40.72 -27.40
N ASN A 336 26.11 39.41 -27.61
CA ASN A 336 26.46 38.62 -28.79
C ASN A 336 27.45 39.22 -29.83
N PRO A 337 28.70 38.73 -29.90
CA PRO A 337 29.63 39.06 -30.99
C PRO A 337 29.23 38.43 -32.35
N ALA A 338 28.22 37.55 -32.39
CA ALA A 338 27.68 36.95 -33.60
C ALA A 338 26.19 36.52 -33.43
N GLN A 339 25.24 37.47 -33.43
CA GLN A 339 23.89 37.06 -33.85
C GLN A 339 23.91 36.88 -35.36
N THR A 340 23.18 35.88 -35.84
CA THR A 340 22.73 35.75 -37.23
C THR A 340 21.80 36.90 -37.69
N THR A 341 21.54 37.89 -36.81
CA THR A 341 20.62 39.03 -37.00
C THR A 341 21.18 40.39 -36.52
N GLY A 342 22.46 40.49 -36.13
CA GLY A 342 23.11 41.77 -35.80
C GLY A 342 23.70 41.93 -34.39
N ILE A 343 24.61 42.89 -34.23
CA ILE A 343 25.37 43.16 -33.01
C ILE A 343 24.96 44.55 -32.46
N THR A 344 24.84 44.71 -31.15
CA THR A 344 24.66 46.02 -30.51
C THR A 344 25.55 46.12 -29.28
N MET A 345 26.46 47.09 -29.28
CA MET A 345 27.49 47.26 -28.26
C MET A 345 27.38 48.66 -27.65
N SER A 346 27.53 48.77 -26.33
CA SER A 346 27.46 50.06 -25.60
C SER A 346 28.80 50.81 -25.53
N GLY A 347 29.77 50.41 -26.36
CA GLY A 347 31.09 51.03 -26.51
C GLY A 347 31.55 50.97 -27.97
N PRO A 348 32.59 51.74 -28.35
CA PRO A 348 33.03 51.84 -29.74
C PRO A 348 33.61 50.51 -30.25
N ILE A 349 33.30 50.16 -31.50
CA ILE A 349 33.94 49.03 -32.19
C ILE A 349 35.29 49.51 -32.73
N LEU A 350 36.35 49.25 -31.97
CA LEU A 350 37.72 49.56 -32.36
C LEU A 350 38.30 48.42 -33.20
N ALA A 351 38.14 48.53 -34.52
CA ALA A 351 38.81 47.68 -35.50
C ALA A 351 40.10 48.35 -36.01
N ALA A 352 41.12 47.54 -36.32
CA ALA A 352 42.32 48.03 -36.99
C ALA A 352 42.05 48.36 -38.48
N GLU A 353 43.00 49.04 -39.12
CA GLU A 353 43.07 49.11 -40.58
C GLU A 353 43.01 47.69 -41.18
N GLY A 354 42.33 47.55 -42.31
CA GLY A 354 42.14 46.27 -42.98
C GLY A 354 42.25 46.43 -44.49
N THR A 355 42.42 45.31 -45.20
CA THR A 355 42.50 45.31 -46.66
C THR A 355 41.20 44.76 -47.27
N VAL A 356 41.07 44.92 -48.59
CA VAL A 356 39.99 44.29 -49.38
C VAL A 356 39.91 42.78 -49.13
N THR A 357 41.05 42.14 -48.83
CA THR A 357 41.18 40.69 -48.60
C THR A 357 41.36 40.29 -47.13
N GLN A 358 41.31 41.24 -46.19
CA GLN A 358 41.34 41.03 -44.73
C GLN A 358 40.63 42.21 -44.03
N PRO A 359 39.29 42.23 -43.95
CA PRO A 359 38.57 43.37 -43.39
C PRO A 359 38.61 43.42 -41.87
N GLY A 360 38.89 44.61 -41.32
CA GLY A 360 39.00 44.85 -39.87
C GLY A 360 37.75 44.49 -39.06
N ILE A 361 36.57 44.46 -39.70
CA ILE A 361 35.37 43.79 -39.20
C ILE A 361 34.93 42.76 -40.25
N SER A 362 35.29 41.50 -40.04
CA SER A 362 34.88 40.37 -40.90
C SER A 362 33.53 39.78 -40.46
N PHE A 363 32.68 39.43 -41.42
CA PHE A 363 31.51 38.57 -41.18
C PHE A 363 31.93 37.08 -41.23
N VAL A 364 31.14 36.20 -40.61
CA VAL A 364 31.49 34.77 -40.50
C VAL A 364 31.44 34.09 -41.88
N ASN A 365 32.51 33.34 -42.17
CA ASN A 365 32.98 32.97 -43.51
C ASN A 365 32.22 31.78 -44.17
N ASP A 366 32.15 31.77 -45.50
CA ASP A 366 31.68 30.64 -46.34
C ASP A 366 32.80 29.92 -47.15
N GLY A 367 33.99 30.51 -47.30
CA GLY A 367 35.15 29.81 -47.89
C GLY A 367 36.43 30.64 -48.15
N ALA A 368 36.33 31.96 -48.27
CA ALA A 368 37.47 32.87 -48.54
C ALA A 368 37.36 34.17 -47.71
N PRO A 369 38.48 34.79 -47.34
CA PRO A 369 38.68 35.31 -45.98
C PRO A 369 38.06 36.69 -45.64
N ASP A 370 37.10 37.19 -46.43
CA ASP A 370 37.04 38.63 -46.70
C ASP A 370 35.69 39.18 -47.19
N THR A 371 34.61 38.92 -46.46
CA THR A 371 33.38 39.73 -46.50
C THR A 371 33.27 40.55 -45.22
N GLY A 372 33.14 41.88 -45.31
CA GLY A 372 33.16 42.75 -44.13
C GLY A 372 33.37 44.23 -44.40
N PHE A 373 33.60 44.99 -43.33
CA PHE A 373 33.93 46.41 -43.36
C PHE A 373 35.42 46.64 -43.11
N PHE A 374 36.02 47.59 -43.84
CA PHE A 374 37.44 47.94 -43.69
C PHE A 374 37.69 49.43 -43.96
N HIS A 375 38.85 49.91 -43.50
CA HIS A 375 39.41 51.22 -43.80
C HIS A 375 40.91 51.08 -44.04
N ILE A 376 41.46 51.95 -44.89
CA ILE A 376 42.88 51.93 -45.34
C ILE A 376 43.62 53.25 -45.08
N ALA A 377 42.91 54.27 -44.60
CA ALA A 377 43.39 55.59 -44.20
C ALA A 377 42.23 56.33 -43.51
N ASP A 378 42.54 57.42 -42.80
CA ASP A 378 41.53 58.34 -42.26
C ASP A 378 40.57 58.84 -43.36
N GLY A 379 39.27 58.76 -43.10
CA GLY A 379 38.22 59.25 -44.02
C GLY A 379 37.89 58.34 -45.21
N VAL A 380 38.48 57.14 -45.31
CA VAL A 380 38.17 56.14 -46.36
C VAL A 380 37.62 54.85 -45.74
N PHE A 381 36.33 54.60 -45.92
CA PHE A 381 35.63 53.43 -45.37
C PHE A 381 34.95 52.64 -46.49
N ALA A 382 35.05 51.30 -46.46
CA ALA A 382 34.59 50.46 -47.55
C ALA A 382 34.02 49.12 -47.08
N VAL A 383 33.19 48.54 -47.94
CA VAL A 383 32.59 47.20 -47.82
C VAL A 383 33.29 46.28 -48.82
N THR A 384 33.90 45.21 -48.32
CA THR A 384 34.35 44.08 -49.16
C THR A 384 33.37 42.91 -49.05
N ASN A 385 33.27 42.15 -50.13
CA ASN A 385 32.49 40.94 -50.23
C ASN A 385 33.32 39.91 -51.00
N ASN A 386 33.71 38.84 -50.31
CA ASN A 386 34.54 37.74 -50.82
C ASN A 386 35.78 38.25 -51.60
N GLY A 387 36.60 39.07 -50.92
CA GLY A 387 37.90 39.52 -51.41
C GLY A 387 37.82 40.58 -52.50
N ARG A 388 36.63 41.14 -52.70
CA ARG A 388 36.37 42.19 -53.67
C ARG A 388 35.61 43.35 -53.04
N GLU A 389 36.16 44.54 -53.18
CA GLU A 389 35.51 45.74 -52.72
C GLU A 389 34.21 45.99 -53.50
N THR A 390 33.09 46.11 -52.80
CA THR A 390 31.75 46.28 -53.40
C THR A 390 31.16 47.66 -53.20
N MET A 391 31.59 48.40 -52.18
CA MET A 391 31.11 49.76 -51.91
C MET A 391 32.19 50.58 -51.20
N ARG A 392 32.48 51.80 -51.68
CA ARG A 392 33.41 52.75 -51.05
C ARG A 392 32.70 54.05 -50.68
N PHE A 393 33.01 54.54 -49.50
CA PHE A 393 32.72 55.89 -49.04
C PHE A 393 34.04 56.65 -48.93
N LEU A 394 34.14 57.80 -49.62
CA LEU A 394 35.26 58.73 -49.47
C LEU A 394 34.76 60.04 -48.87
N ALA A 395 35.32 60.44 -47.73
CA ALA A 395 35.06 61.75 -47.13
C ALA A 395 35.98 62.83 -47.69
N VAL A 396 37.25 62.48 -47.99
CA VAL A 396 38.25 63.36 -48.59
C VAL A 396 39.13 62.55 -49.55
N ASP A 397 39.04 62.83 -50.85
CA ASP A 397 40.25 62.82 -51.69
C ASP A 397 40.76 64.27 -51.78
N GLY A 398 42.06 64.45 -52.00
CA GLY A 398 42.77 65.73 -51.90
C GLY A 398 42.27 66.87 -52.80
N THR A 399 41.26 66.64 -53.66
CA THR A 399 40.67 67.67 -54.53
C THR A 399 39.21 68.01 -54.21
N TYR A 400 38.43 67.11 -53.56
CA TYR A 400 36.97 67.27 -53.43
C TYR A 400 36.41 66.91 -52.04
N GLN A 401 35.78 67.89 -51.39
CA GLN A 401 35.12 67.75 -50.07
C GLN A 401 33.69 67.17 -50.15
N ASN A 402 33.48 66.13 -50.97
CA ASN A 402 32.15 65.55 -51.19
C ASN A 402 32.11 64.09 -50.72
N ASN A 403 31.14 63.76 -49.87
CA ASN A 403 30.86 62.39 -49.42
C ASN A 403 30.32 61.54 -50.59
N ARG A 404 31.22 61.01 -51.42
CA ARG A 404 30.89 60.18 -52.61
C ARG A 404 30.68 58.72 -52.25
N VAL A 405 29.87 58.04 -53.06
CA VAL A 405 29.63 56.60 -52.96
C VAL A 405 29.92 55.92 -54.30
N LEU A 406 30.86 54.98 -54.30
CA LEU A 406 31.14 54.10 -55.44
C LEU A 406 30.65 52.70 -55.10
N ILE A 407 29.88 52.07 -55.99
CA ILE A 407 29.40 50.68 -55.85
C ILE A 407 29.97 49.86 -57.02
N GLY A 408 30.66 48.76 -56.72
CA GLY A 408 31.21 47.83 -57.72
C GLY A 408 32.55 48.24 -58.37
N GLN A 409 33.31 49.15 -57.77
CA GLN A 409 34.63 49.63 -58.24
C GLN A 409 34.68 50.12 -59.71
N PRO A 410 33.82 51.07 -60.11
CA PRO A 410 34.10 51.88 -61.30
C PRO A 410 35.34 52.76 -61.04
N PRO A 411 36.05 53.23 -62.10
CA PRO A 411 37.05 54.28 -61.96
C PRO A 411 36.40 55.55 -61.37
N ASP A 412 36.98 56.12 -60.32
CA ASP A 412 36.45 57.34 -59.70
C ASP A 412 36.59 58.53 -60.67
N ASP A 413 35.44 59.09 -61.08
CA ASP A 413 35.35 60.21 -62.03
C ASP A 413 34.89 61.53 -61.37
N GLY A 414 34.65 61.52 -60.05
CA GLY A 414 34.08 62.66 -59.30
C GLY A 414 32.57 62.57 -59.02
N SER A 415 31.84 61.63 -59.63
CA SER A 415 30.38 61.51 -59.49
C SER A 415 29.92 61.08 -58.10
N TRP A 416 28.71 61.49 -57.71
CA TRP A 416 28.17 61.29 -56.35
C TRP A 416 27.74 59.84 -56.05
N LEU A 417 27.17 59.16 -57.04
CA LEU A 417 26.80 57.74 -56.97
C LEU A 417 27.16 57.07 -58.29
N GLN A 418 28.29 56.36 -58.31
CA GLN A 418 28.67 55.49 -59.44
C GLN A 418 28.29 54.04 -59.12
N VAL A 419 27.66 53.33 -60.05
CA VAL A 419 27.30 51.90 -59.88
C VAL A 419 27.80 51.09 -61.06
N GLY A 420 28.73 50.16 -60.81
CA GLY A 420 29.19 49.16 -61.77
C GLY A 420 28.23 47.97 -61.86
N GLY A 421 27.07 48.15 -62.49
CA GLY A 421 26.12 47.05 -62.72
C GLY A 421 24.65 47.47 -62.93
N ASN A 422 23.76 46.47 -62.98
CA ASN A 422 22.32 46.65 -63.13
C ASN A 422 21.66 47.05 -61.79
N ALA A 423 20.55 47.81 -61.83
CA ALA A 423 19.85 48.30 -60.63
C ALA A 423 18.32 48.27 -60.74
N THR A 424 17.62 48.31 -59.60
CA THR A 424 16.13 48.35 -59.48
C THR A 424 15.73 49.36 -58.41
N THR A 425 14.66 50.13 -58.64
CA THR A 425 14.38 51.36 -57.87
C THR A 425 12.88 51.66 -57.68
N ARG A 426 12.55 52.64 -56.81
CA ARG A 426 11.17 53.05 -56.47
C ARG A 426 11.02 54.58 -56.39
N GLY A 427 9.87 55.11 -56.78
CA GLY A 427 9.57 56.56 -56.86
C GLY A 427 9.51 57.07 -58.32
N LEU A 428 9.59 58.38 -58.54
CA LEU A 428 9.72 58.94 -59.90
C LEU A 428 11.14 58.70 -60.42
N HIS A 429 11.35 57.62 -61.18
CA HIS A 429 12.65 57.30 -61.74
C HIS A 429 12.88 57.93 -63.10
N ARG A 430 13.58 59.07 -63.08
CA ARG A 430 14.14 59.71 -64.27
C ARG A 430 15.48 59.07 -64.61
N PHE A 431 15.46 57.99 -65.40
CA PHE A 431 16.65 57.43 -66.02
C PHE A 431 16.89 58.08 -67.39
N GLY A 432 18.04 58.72 -67.57
CA GLY A 432 18.43 59.32 -68.86
C GLY A 432 17.75 60.65 -69.20
N ASN A 433 17.91 61.07 -70.46
CA ASN A 433 17.71 62.45 -70.92
C ASN A 433 16.93 62.50 -72.27
N GLY A 434 15.91 61.65 -72.44
CA GLY A 434 15.25 61.36 -73.72
C GLY A 434 13.70 61.35 -73.71
N LYS A 435 13.07 61.02 -74.85
CA LYS A 435 11.62 61.27 -75.12
C LYS A 435 10.66 60.07 -74.98
N THR A 436 11.08 58.83 -75.30
CA THR A 436 10.18 57.65 -75.25
C THR A 436 10.21 57.04 -73.85
N THR A 437 9.05 56.66 -73.31
CA THR A 437 8.94 56.25 -71.89
C THR A 437 7.90 55.15 -71.69
N ALA A 438 8.29 54.14 -70.92
CA ALA A 438 7.37 53.25 -70.21
C ALA A 438 7.19 53.76 -68.79
N TRP A 439 5.98 53.64 -68.23
CA TRP A 439 5.69 54.09 -66.88
C TRP A 439 4.71 53.16 -66.15
N ALA A 440 5.12 52.73 -64.95
CA ALA A 440 4.17 52.52 -63.87
C ALA A 440 3.72 53.90 -63.40
N ASN A 441 2.50 54.28 -63.74
CA ASN A 441 1.87 55.46 -63.18
C ASN A 441 0.38 55.19 -63.06
N SER A 442 -0.32 56.15 -62.51
CA SER A 442 -1.65 55.99 -61.99
C SER A 442 -2.13 57.43 -61.93
N ASN A 443 -3.32 57.76 -62.46
CA ASN A 443 -3.64 59.18 -62.69
C ASN A 443 -3.85 59.86 -61.33
N THR A 444 -5.07 59.84 -60.85
CA THR A 444 -5.28 59.95 -59.42
C THR A 444 -6.09 58.71 -58.90
N ASP A 445 -6.48 57.75 -59.77
CA ASP A 445 -6.96 56.37 -59.51
C ASP A 445 -6.34 55.41 -60.58
N TRP A 446 -7.08 54.35 -60.98
CA TRP A 446 -6.95 53.48 -62.15
C TRP A 446 -5.48 53.19 -62.40
N GLY A 447 -4.82 52.52 -61.45
CA GLY A 447 -3.41 52.17 -61.56
C GLY A 447 -3.11 51.51 -62.91
N PHE A 448 -2.19 52.10 -63.69
CA PHE A 448 -1.95 51.69 -65.07
C PHE A 448 -0.48 51.43 -65.37
N PHE A 449 -0.18 50.20 -65.78
CA PHE A 449 1.11 49.88 -66.38
C PHE A 449 1.02 50.17 -67.88
N ARG A 450 1.72 51.20 -68.37
CA ARG A 450 1.59 51.69 -69.75
C ARG A 450 2.95 52.06 -70.37
N SER A 451 2.95 52.06 -71.69
CA SER A 451 4.02 52.54 -72.55
C SER A 451 3.40 53.45 -73.61
N ASN A 452 4.17 54.37 -74.20
CA ASN A 452 3.78 55.02 -75.46
C ASN A 452 4.17 54.20 -76.72
N GLY A 453 4.49 52.92 -76.53
CA GLY A 453 4.60 51.88 -77.56
C GLY A 453 4.06 50.53 -77.06
N HIS A 454 4.56 49.41 -77.61
CA HIS A 454 4.13 48.05 -77.24
C HIS A 454 4.48 47.66 -75.79
N LEU A 455 3.76 46.65 -75.26
CA LEU A 455 3.91 46.10 -73.90
C LEU A 455 3.45 44.63 -73.87
N SER A 456 4.17 43.78 -73.13
CA SER A 456 3.79 42.39 -72.80
C SER A 456 3.55 42.29 -71.29
N VAL A 457 2.61 41.43 -70.85
CA VAL A 457 2.33 41.21 -69.43
C VAL A 457 1.98 39.73 -69.16
N GLY A 458 2.73 39.12 -68.26
CA GLY A 458 2.73 37.69 -67.98
C GLY A 458 4.15 37.25 -67.63
N SER A 459 4.33 36.03 -67.14
CA SER A 459 5.66 35.46 -66.95
C SER A 459 6.02 34.56 -68.13
N GLU A 460 7.23 34.71 -68.65
CA GLU A 460 7.75 33.87 -69.74
C GLU A 460 8.40 32.57 -69.22
N GLY A 461 8.47 32.39 -67.89
CA GLY A 461 8.95 31.16 -67.25
C GLY A 461 7.83 30.14 -67.02
N ALA A 462 8.14 28.86 -67.21
CA ALA A 462 7.19 27.73 -67.17
C ALA A 462 6.46 27.51 -65.81
N THR A 463 6.79 28.27 -64.78
CA THR A 463 6.19 28.22 -63.43
C THR A 463 5.56 29.55 -62.98
N GLY A 464 5.48 30.55 -63.86
CA GLY A 464 4.91 31.85 -63.54
C GLY A 464 3.38 31.92 -63.66
N VAL A 465 2.78 32.90 -62.97
CA VAL A 465 1.33 33.07 -62.84
C VAL A 465 0.85 34.42 -63.39
N LEU A 466 -0.45 34.54 -63.66
CA LEU A 466 -1.12 35.81 -63.92
C LEU A 466 -2.30 35.98 -62.96
N GLN A 467 -2.34 37.08 -62.20
CA GLN A 467 -3.36 37.36 -61.19
C GLN A 467 -4.22 38.56 -61.58
N LEU A 468 -5.50 38.49 -61.23
CA LEU A 468 -6.52 39.53 -61.40
C LEU A 468 -7.08 39.84 -60.01
N ILE A 469 -6.63 40.97 -59.45
CA ILE A 469 -6.94 41.41 -58.09
C ILE A 469 -7.84 42.65 -58.18
N ALA A 470 -8.97 42.65 -57.47
CA ALA A 470 -9.92 43.75 -57.43
C ALA A 470 -10.41 43.96 -55.99
N GLY A 471 -10.46 45.22 -55.53
CA GLY A 471 -10.78 45.53 -54.13
C GLY A 471 -9.83 44.89 -53.11
N ASN A 472 -8.58 44.63 -53.52
CA ASN A 472 -7.55 43.88 -52.80
C ASN A 472 -7.91 42.42 -52.43
N SER A 473 -8.83 41.80 -53.18
CA SER A 473 -9.05 40.35 -53.20
C SER A 473 -8.60 39.75 -54.53
N GLU A 474 -8.00 38.56 -54.50
CA GLU A 474 -7.70 37.77 -55.70
C GLU A 474 -9.00 37.27 -56.33
N GLY A 475 -9.58 38.09 -57.21
CA GLY A 475 -10.80 37.74 -57.93
C GLY A 475 -10.60 36.53 -58.83
N ALA A 476 -9.43 36.45 -59.49
CA ALA A 476 -8.98 35.25 -60.18
C ALA A 476 -7.45 35.16 -60.30
N LYS A 477 -6.95 33.94 -60.50
CA LYS A 477 -5.55 33.64 -60.81
C LYS A 477 -5.45 32.51 -61.81
N LEU A 478 -4.54 32.66 -62.78
CA LEU A 478 -4.14 31.60 -63.71
C LEU A 478 -2.77 31.07 -63.29
N VAL A 479 -2.67 29.76 -63.12
CA VAL A 479 -1.49 29.07 -62.57
C VAL A 479 -0.80 28.17 -63.61
N PRO A 480 0.45 27.71 -63.38
CA PRO A 480 1.19 26.93 -64.35
C PRO A 480 0.50 25.58 -64.58
N GLY A 481 0.48 25.11 -65.83
CA GLY A 481 -0.39 24.00 -66.24
C GLY A 481 -1.82 24.43 -66.64
N GLY A 482 -2.13 25.74 -66.64
CA GLY A 482 -3.34 26.29 -67.26
C GLY A 482 -4.62 26.20 -66.39
N ARG A 483 -4.47 26.01 -65.08
CA ARG A 483 -5.57 25.92 -64.11
C ARG A 483 -5.96 27.32 -63.60
N MET A 484 -7.11 27.44 -62.94
CA MET A 484 -7.66 28.71 -62.49
C MET A 484 -8.19 28.66 -61.05
N THR A 485 -7.89 29.68 -60.25
CA THR A 485 -8.49 29.89 -58.93
C THR A 485 -9.37 31.15 -58.96
N ILE A 486 -10.45 31.19 -58.17
CA ILE A 486 -11.46 32.25 -58.20
C ILE A 486 -11.87 32.62 -56.76
N GLY A 487 -11.85 33.92 -56.44
CA GLY A 487 -12.11 34.41 -55.08
C GLY A 487 -11.01 34.06 -54.07
N GLY A 488 -9.80 33.74 -54.54
CA GLY A 488 -8.61 33.57 -53.70
C GLY A 488 -8.40 32.17 -53.09
N THR A 489 -8.89 31.10 -53.73
CA THR A 489 -8.50 29.74 -53.34
C THR A 489 -7.06 29.41 -53.73
N THR A 490 -6.38 28.61 -52.91
CA THR A 490 -5.04 28.08 -53.19
C THR A 490 -5.09 26.96 -54.22
N ASP A 491 -4.29 27.04 -55.30
CA ASP A 491 -4.07 25.93 -56.25
C ASP A 491 -3.60 24.67 -55.49
N ASP A 492 -4.40 23.61 -55.54
CA ASP A 492 -4.12 22.32 -54.89
C ASP A 492 -3.24 21.40 -55.75
N GLY A 493 -2.70 21.92 -56.85
CA GLY A 493 -1.81 21.17 -57.74
C GLY A 493 -2.54 20.17 -58.64
N THR A 494 -3.87 20.02 -58.48
CA THR A 494 -4.64 18.89 -59.01
C THR A 494 -5.86 19.36 -59.82
N ASN A 495 -6.61 20.34 -59.31
CA ASN A 495 -7.92 20.74 -59.81
C ASN A 495 -7.86 21.91 -60.79
N THR A 496 -8.55 21.79 -61.93
CA THR A 496 -8.51 22.78 -63.02
C THR A 496 -9.24 24.10 -62.70
N ALA A 497 -10.23 24.07 -61.81
CA ALA A 497 -10.97 25.25 -61.36
C ALA A 497 -11.32 25.13 -59.88
N GLN A 498 -11.09 26.20 -59.11
CA GLN A 498 -11.38 26.29 -57.67
C GLN A 498 -12.06 27.61 -57.33
N VAL A 499 -12.95 27.62 -56.34
CA VAL A 499 -13.80 28.79 -56.02
C VAL A 499 -14.00 28.93 -54.51
N ALA A 500 -13.79 30.13 -53.96
CA ALA A 500 -14.06 30.44 -52.56
C ALA A 500 -15.53 30.85 -52.34
N GLY A 501 -16.17 30.29 -51.31
CA GLY A 501 -17.56 30.60 -50.94
C GLY A 501 -18.59 29.58 -51.43
N SER A 502 -19.87 29.92 -51.31
CA SER A 502 -20.98 29.00 -51.61
C SER A 502 -21.27 28.89 -53.10
N MET A 503 -20.89 27.77 -53.74
CA MET A 503 -21.32 27.47 -55.11
C MET A 503 -22.75 26.91 -55.16
N ARG A 504 -23.56 27.38 -56.11
CA ARG A 504 -24.79 26.68 -56.56
C ARG A 504 -24.46 25.84 -57.80
N ALA A 505 -23.90 24.66 -57.58
CA ALA A 505 -23.70 23.66 -58.63
C ALA A 505 -24.95 22.78 -58.80
N GLY A 506 -25.28 22.39 -60.05
CA GLY A 506 -26.45 21.54 -60.34
C GLY A 506 -26.29 20.07 -59.94
N ASN A 507 -25.05 19.59 -59.80
CA ASN A 507 -24.64 18.29 -59.26
C ASN A 507 -23.21 18.42 -58.71
N TYR A 508 -22.81 17.54 -57.80
CA TYR A 508 -21.47 17.51 -57.22
C TYR A 508 -21.03 16.06 -56.97
N PHE A 509 -19.82 15.71 -57.44
CA PHE A 509 -19.20 14.40 -57.30
C PHE A 509 -17.70 14.56 -57.00
N ILE A 510 -17.12 13.65 -56.23
CA ILE A 510 -15.67 13.56 -55.96
C ILE A 510 -15.23 12.19 -56.49
N ASN A 511 -14.19 12.16 -57.34
CA ASN A 511 -13.91 10.99 -58.19
C ASN A 511 -12.79 10.06 -57.66
N GLU A 512 -11.87 10.56 -56.83
CA GLU A 512 -10.84 9.78 -56.12
C GLU A 512 -10.58 10.36 -54.72
N GLN A 513 -10.04 9.53 -53.81
CA GLN A 513 -9.50 9.97 -52.52
C GLN A 513 -8.16 9.28 -52.23
N SER A 514 -7.18 10.07 -51.79
CA SER A 514 -5.88 9.62 -51.28
C SER A 514 -5.63 10.22 -49.89
N VAL A 515 -4.66 9.69 -49.15
CA VAL A 515 -4.36 10.00 -47.74
C VAL A 515 -3.84 11.42 -47.47
N SER A 516 -3.81 12.29 -48.48
CA SER A 516 -3.27 13.65 -48.45
C SER A 516 -4.29 14.75 -48.81
N THR A 517 -5.60 14.46 -48.80
CA THR A 517 -6.64 15.42 -49.20
C THR A 517 -7.84 15.41 -48.25
N TYR A 518 -8.03 16.49 -47.49
CA TYR A 518 -9.09 16.60 -46.48
C TYR A 518 -9.85 17.95 -46.59
N GLY A 519 -11.16 17.88 -46.83
CA GLY A 519 -12.11 18.98 -46.68
C GLY A 519 -13.08 18.67 -45.53
N LEU A 520 -13.42 19.67 -44.72
CA LEU A 520 -13.75 19.42 -43.31
C LEU A 520 -15.15 18.82 -43.02
N ILE A 521 -16.13 18.88 -43.94
CA ILE A 521 -17.47 18.31 -43.76
C ILE A 521 -17.99 17.72 -45.08
N GLY A 522 -18.53 16.50 -45.04
CA GLY A 522 -19.28 15.87 -46.14
C GLY A 522 -20.45 15.04 -45.60
N MET A 523 -21.49 14.83 -46.42
CA MET A 523 -22.67 14.00 -46.08
C MET A 523 -22.68 12.70 -46.88
N ASN A 524 -22.89 11.56 -46.23
CA ASN A 524 -23.04 10.27 -46.90
C ASN A 524 -24.52 9.83 -46.88
N LYS A 525 -25.12 9.49 -48.03
CA LYS A 525 -26.55 9.13 -48.17
C LYS A 525 -26.73 7.64 -48.48
N GLY A 526 -26.50 6.79 -47.48
CA GLY A 526 -26.77 5.36 -47.54
C GLY A 526 -28.26 5.01 -47.51
N ALA A 527 -28.58 3.72 -47.63
CA ALA A 527 -29.96 3.20 -47.66
C ALA A 527 -30.81 3.53 -46.41
N ASN A 528 -30.17 3.87 -45.29
CA ASN A 528 -30.82 4.25 -44.02
C ASN A 528 -31.03 5.77 -43.87
N GLY A 529 -30.74 6.57 -44.90
CA GLY A 529 -30.76 8.03 -44.85
C GLY A 529 -29.37 8.66 -44.62
N PRO A 530 -29.25 10.01 -44.74
CA PRO A 530 -27.97 10.69 -44.72
C PRO A 530 -27.36 10.96 -43.33
N ASN A 531 -26.03 10.92 -43.22
CA ASN A 531 -25.26 11.21 -42.00
C ASN A 531 -23.96 12.03 -42.26
N ILE A 532 -23.33 12.52 -41.18
CA ILE A 532 -22.26 13.54 -41.18
C ILE A 532 -21.27 13.28 -40.03
N GLY A 533 -20.00 13.67 -40.17
CA GLY A 533 -19.01 13.76 -39.08
C GLY A 533 -18.54 15.20 -38.84
N PHE A 534 -18.09 15.49 -37.62
CA PHE A 534 -17.63 16.82 -37.18
C PHE A 534 -16.42 16.66 -36.25
N TYR A 535 -15.24 17.27 -36.45
CA TYR A 535 -14.77 18.21 -37.48
C TYR A 535 -15.44 19.60 -37.49
N GLY A 536 -14.61 20.66 -37.41
CA GLY A 536 -15.09 22.02 -37.11
C GLY A 536 -15.41 22.21 -35.61
N SER A 537 -15.17 23.35 -34.94
CA SER A 537 -14.64 24.64 -35.39
C SER A 537 -13.24 25.01 -34.86
N SER A 538 -12.81 24.41 -33.75
CA SER A 538 -11.67 24.80 -32.88
C SER A 538 -11.55 23.76 -31.70
N THR A 539 -10.52 22.97 -31.13
CA THR A 539 -10.27 22.15 -29.81
C THR A 539 -8.77 21.95 -29.33
N ILE A 540 -8.18 22.61 -28.30
CA ILE A 540 -6.69 22.76 -28.04
C ILE A 540 -5.86 21.45 -28.33
N GLY A 541 -4.69 21.42 -28.95
CA GLY A 541 -3.95 20.16 -29.28
C GLY A 541 -4.46 19.18 -30.36
N ALA A 542 -3.58 18.75 -31.26
CA ALA A 542 -3.80 17.66 -32.21
C ALA A 542 -3.57 16.26 -31.59
N GLY A 543 -4.59 15.68 -30.95
CA GLY A 543 -4.40 14.34 -30.38
C GLY A 543 -5.56 13.60 -29.72
N ALA A 544 -6.84 14.02 -29.77
CA ALA A 544 -7.95 13.22 -29.23
C ALA A 544 -9.30 13.44 -29.90
N MET A 545 -10.20 12.50 -29.65
CA MET A 545 -11.64 12.65 -29.89
C MET A 545 -12.32 13.47 -28.78
N THR A 546 -13.09 14.48 -29.19
CA THR A 546 -13.71 15.51 -28.31
C THR A 546 -15.20 15.70 -28.65
N LEU A 547 -16.15 15.45 -27.72
CA LEU A 547 -17.61 15.29 -27.97
C LEU A 547 -18.57 16.44 -27.51
N SER A 548 -19.31 17.13 -28.42
CA SER A 548 -18.97 18.54 -28.77
C SER A 548 -19.89 19.79 -28.54
N ALA A 549 -21.03 19.79 -27.82
CA ALA A 549 -21.78 21.03 -27.46
C ALA A 549 -22.35 21.16 -26.01
N GLY A 550 -22.00 22.23 -25.26
CA GLY A 550 -22.57 22.52 -23.90
C GLY A 550 -21.76 23.35 -22.88
N GLY A 551 -20.72 24.09 -23.29
CA GLY A 551 -20.16 25.23 -22.52
C GLY A 551 -18.84 25.00 -21.77
N THR A 552 -18.54 23.77 -21.37
CA THR A 552 -17.16 23.28 -21.13
C THR A 552 -17.16 21.76 -21.28
N GLU A 553 -16.03 21.16 -21.57
CA GLU A 553 -15.88 19.93 -22.37
C GLU A 553 -16.33 18.62 -21.72
N ARG A 554 -16.28 17.51 -22.46
CA ARG A 554 -16.61 16.14 -22.04
C ARG A 554 -16.54 15.10 -23.18
N ALA A 555 -15.35 14.94 -23.76
CA ALA A 555 -14.70 13.65 -24.03
C ALA A 555 -13.23 13.92 -24.36
N ARG A 556 -12.33 13.00 -23.97
CA ARG A 556 -10.87 13.17 -23.93
C ARG A 556 -10.19 11.83 -23.67
N VAL A 557 -8.87 11.69 -23.85
CA VAL A 557 -8.07 10.50 -23.44
C VAL A 557 -6.80 10.89 -22.64
N THR A 558 -5.57 10.41 -22.87
CA THR A 558 -4.35 10.76 -22.10
C THR A 558 -3.11 10.83 -22.97
N ALA A 559 -2.19 11.78 -22.71
CA ALA A 559 -0.80 11.81 -23.21
C ALA A 559 -0.07 10.49 -22.95
N ASN A 560 -0.56 9.78 -21.94
CA ASN A 560 -0.14 8.48 -21.49
C ASN A 560 -0.95 7.32 -22.17
N GLY A 561 -1.63 7.56 -23.31
CA GLY A 561 -2.21 6.65 -24.36
C GLY A 561 -3.30 5.60 -24.02
N LYS A 562 -4.62 5.90 -24.16
CA LYS A 562 -5.74 5.14 -23.49
C LYS A 562 -7.11 5.22 -24.27
N PHE A 563 -8.31 5.11 -23.65
CA PHE A 563 -9.62 5.67 -24.13
C PHE A 563 -10.67 5.99 -23.01
N VAL A 564 -11.52 7.05 -23.00
CA VAL A 564 -12.42 7.43 -21.85
C VAL A 564 -13.76 8.11 -22.26
N VAL A 565 -14.81 7.94 -21.44
CA VAL A 565 -15.99 8.84 -21.34
C VAL A 565 -16.36 9.09 -19.85
N GLY A 566 -15.81 10.10 -19.17
CA GLY A 566 -15.72 10.16 -17.68
C GLY A 566 -15.88 11.53 -16.98
N GLN A 567 -14.84 12.07 -16.36
CA GLN A 567 -14.65 13.50 -16.01
C GLN A 567 -13.58 14.09 -16.96
N THR A 568 -12.58 14.79 -16.41
CA THR A 568 -11.14 14.62 -16.64
C THR A 568 -10.30 15.03 -15.39
N GLY A 569 -9.04 14.62 -15.20
CA GLY A 569 -7.98 15.15 -14.28
C GLY A 569 -6.78 14.18 -14.10
N ASP A 570 -5.48 14.56 -14.25
CA ASP A 570 -4.26 13.65 -14.32
C ASP A 570 -3.16 13.97 -13.27
N ASP A 571 -2.28 12.99 -12.93
CA ASP A 571 -1.15 13.20 -11.99
C ASP A 571 0.19 12.35 -11.99
N GLY A 572 0.52 11.07 -12.35
CA GLY A 572 -0.14 9.90 -12.94
C GLY A 572 0.71 8.59 -13.21
N SER A 573 0.09 7.39 -13.16
CA SER A 573 0.58 6.02 -13.57
C SER A 573 -0.37 5.12 -14.46
N ASP A 574 -0.68 3.84 -14.12
CA ASP A 574 -0.79 2.69 -15.07
C ASP A 574 -2.18 2.08 -15.40
N ALA A 575 -2.79 2.36 -16.56
CA ALA A 575 -4.05 1.73 -17.06
C ALA A 575 -4.56 2.25 -18.44
N LEU A 576 -5.78 1.85 -18.89
CA LEU A 576 -6.36 2.18 -20.22
C LEU A 576 -7.80 2.80 -20.37
N ILE A 577 -8.79 2.74 -19.44
CA ILE A 577 -10.24 3.07 -19.69
C ILE A 577 -11.09 3.68 -18.51
N GLN A 578 -10.78 4.86 -17.94
CA GLN A 578 -11.55 5.38 -16.77
C GLN A 578 -12.94 5.93 -17.09
N VAL A 579 -13.81 5.91 -16.07
CA VAL A 579 -15.02 6.72 -15.98
C VAL A 579 -15.25 7.07 -14.51
N ASN A 580 -15.43 8.36 -14.20
CA ASN A 580 -16.09 8.76 -12.95
C ASN A 580 -17.60 8.60 -13.07
N GLY A 581 -18.06 7.40 -12.77
CA GLY A 581 -19.43 6.97 -12.99
C GLY A 581 -19.45 5.51 -13.46
N PRO A 582 -20.62 4.88 -13.46
CA PRO A 582 -20.74 3.46 -13.81
C PRO A 582 -20.54 3.23 -15.32
N ILE A 583 -19.60 2.32 -15.65
CA ILE A 583 -19.37 1.86 -17.03
C ILE A 583 -20.38 0.77 -17.38
N LYS A 584 -21.17 0.97 -18.45
CA LYS A 584 -22.16 -0.01 -18.92
C LYS A 584 -21.69 -0.73 -20.18
N ALA A 585 -21.11 -1.92 -20.01
CA ALA A 585 -20.73 -2.80 -21.12
C ALA A 585 -21.91 -3.70 -21.54
N ASN A 586 -22.19 -3.76 -22.85
CA ASN A 586 -23.24 -4.62 -23.44
C ASN A 586 -22.71 -5.99 -23.91
N GLY A 587 -21.46 -6.36 -23.58
CA GLY A 587 -20.78 -7.57 -24.05
C GLY A 587 -19.83 -8.15 -22.99
N ALA A 588 -19.25 -9.32 -23.29
CA ALA A 588 -18.45 -10.08 -22.33
C ALA A 588 -17.09 -9.42 -22.03
N ILE A 589 -16.86 -9.11 -20.74
CA ILE A 589 -15.58 -8.58 -20.23
C ILE A 589 -14.62 -9.75 -19.99
N LYS A 590 -13.37 -9.64 -20.43
CA LYS A 590 -12.31 -10.65 -20.28
C LYS A 590 -10.99 -10.00 -19.86
N GLY A 591 -10.29 -10.59 -18.90
CA GLY A 591 -8.93 -10.20 -18.50
C GLY A 591 -7.90 -11.21 -19.03
N THR A 592 -6.73 -10.72 -19.43
CA THR A 592 -5.69 -11.52 -20.13
C THR A 592 -4.31 -11.48 -19.47
N SER A 593 -4.14 -10.75 -18.36
CA SER A 593 -2.86 -10.60 -17.66
C SER A 593 -2.97 -10.94 -16.16
N GLY A 594 -3.01 -12.23 -15.83
CA GLY A 594 -2.81 -12.78 -14.49
C GLY A 594 -3.88 -12.53 -13.41
N VAL A 595 -4.68 -11.47 -13.50
CA VAL A 595 -5.72 -11.09 -12.53
C VAL A 595 -7.09 -10.96 -13.22
N GLY A 596 -8.17 -11.08 -12.45
CA GLY A 596 -9.54 -11.28 -12.96
C GLY A 596 -10.12 -10.14 -13.80
N ALA A 597 -11.06 -10.49 -14.69
CA ALA A 597 -11.67 -9.59 -15.68
C ALA A 597 -12.45 -8.39 -15.10
N LEU A 598 -12.81 -8.42 -13.81
CA LEU A 598 -13.40 -7.30 -13.09
C LEU A 598 -12.89 -7.37 -11.64
N VAL A 599 -12.17 -6.33 -11.20
CA VAL A 599 -11.59 -6.26 -9.85
C VAL A 599 -12.20 -5.07 -9.09
N ALA A 600 -13.06 -5.38 -8.12
CA ALA A 600 -13.48 -4.49 -7.03
C ALA A 600 -12.68 -4.91 -5.77
N THR A 601 -12.13 -3.94 -5.04
CA THR A 601 -10.93 -4.14 -4.19
C THR A 601 -10.83 -3.05 -3.11
N ASN A 602 -9.99 -3.22 -2.08
CA ASN A 602 -9.88 -2.28 -0.95
C ASN A 602 -9.22 -0.94 -1.29
N GLY A 603 -7.89 -0.91 -1.46
CA GLY A 603 -7.10 0.32 -1.63
C GLY A 603 -6.43 0.87 -0.35
N GLY A 604 -6.46 0.14 0.78
CA GLY A 604 -6.09 0.65 2.12
C GLY A 604 -6.67 -0.21 3.27
N GLY A 605 -7.58 0.29 4.13
CA GLY A 605 -8.34 -0.53 5.11
C GLY A 605 -9.29 0.29 6.02
N THR A 606 -10.63 0.03 6.15
CA THR A 606 -11.79 0.71 6.95
C THR A 606 -13.05 1.78 6.50
N GLY A 607 -13.92 2.12 5.36
CA GLY A 607 -14.68 1.77 3.90
C GLY A 607 -15.02 0.37 2.97
N GLN A 608 -16.20 -0.12 2.44
CA GLN A 608 -16.46 -1.56 1.86
C GLN A 608 -16.80 -1.76 0.35
N THR A 609 -16.70 -3.01 -0.24
CA THR A 609 -16.78 -3.44 -1.71
C THR A 609 -18.14 -3.91 -2.17
N SER A 610 -18.53 -3.63 -3.43
CA SER A 610 -19.67 -4.30 -4.05
C SER A 610 -19.66 -4.37 -5.58
N ILE A 611 -20.44 -5.32 -6.11
CA ILE A 611 -20.88 -5.39 -7.52
C ILE A 611 -22.40 -5.50 -7.51
N VAL A 612 -23.09 -4.47 -8.02
CA VAL A 612 -24.55 -4.38 -8.01
C VAL A 612 -25.14 -4.88 -9.33
N LEU A 613 -26.08 -5.82 -9.23
CA LEU A 613 -26.87 -6.37 -10.32
C LEU A 613 -28.29 -5.78 -10.24
N ARG A 614 -28.68 -4.95 -11.22
CA ARG A 614 -29.95 -4.19 -11.19
C ARG A 614 -30.91 -4.60 -12.31
N ARG A 615 -32.16 -4.94 -11.96
CA ARG A 615 -33.28 -5.19 -12.88
C ARG A 615 -34.12 -3.92 -13.00
N GLU A 616 -33.82 -3.08 -13.98
CA GLU A 616 -34.42 -1.72 -14.09
C GLU A 616 -35.95 -1.70 -14.20
N GLY A 617 -36.58 -2.77 -14.69
CA GLY A 617 -38.04 -2.93 -14.77
C GLY A 617 -38.68 -3.68 -13.58
N GLY A 618 -37.99 -3.82 -12.44
CA GLY A 618 -38.58 -4.41 -11.23
C GLY A 618 -39.61 -3.51 -10.54
N ALA A 619 -40.39 -4.08 -9.63
CA ALA A 619 -41.21 -3.32 -8.68
C ALA A 619 -40.33 -2.42 -7.80
N ALA A 620 -40.92 -1.46 -7.10
CA ALA A 620 -40.20 -0.64 -6.13
C ALA A 620 -39.56 -1.54 -5.05
N ASP A 621 -38.33 -1.19 -4.66
CA ASP A 621 -37.51 -1.86 -3.65
C ASP A 621 -37.18 -3.34 -3.91
N GLN A 622 -37.32 -3.79 -5.17
CA GLN A 622 -36.98 -5.15 -5.61
C GLN A 622 -35.98 -5.17 -6.78
N LYS A 623 -35.38 -4.04 -7.15
CA LYS A 623 -34.54 -3.97 -8.36
C LYS A 623 -33.11 -4.45 -8.16
N GLN A 624 -32.55 -4.46 -6.94
CA GLN A 624 -31.10 -4.61 -6.73
C GLN A 624 -30.71 -5.86 -5.93
N TRP A 625 -29.71 -6.56 -6.46
CA TRP A 625 -28.89 -7.54 -5.76
C TRP A 625 -27.43 -7.07 -5.75
N GLU A 626 -26.68 -7.44 -4.73
CA GLU A 626 -25.32 -6.97 -4.50
C GLU A 626 -24.44 -8.13 -4.03
N LEU A 627 -23.29 -8.33 -4.69
CA LEU A 627 -22.20 -9.18 -4.19
C LEU A 627 -21.17 -8.26 -3.54
N MET A 628 -20.92 -8.43 -2.23
CA MET A 628 -20.26 -7.47 -1.35
C MET A 628 -19.06 -8.08 -0.61
N GLN A 629 -17.98 -7.31 -0.44
CA GLN A 629 -16.87 -7.62 0.46
C GLN A 629 -16.88 -6.65 1.63
N GLY A 630 -17.21 -7.21 2.78
CA GLY A 630 -17.27 -6.60 4.09
C GLY A 630 -15.94 -6.03 4.58
N GLY A 631 -16.07 -5.09 5.50
CA GLY A 631 -15.03 -4.20 6.00
C GLY A 631 -14.17 -4.79 7.11
N ASP A 632 -14.43 -6.06 7.30
CA ASP A 632 -14.25 -6.91 8.44
C ASP A 632 -13.74 -8.31 8.00
N GLY A 633 -13.66 -8.53 6.69
CA GLY A 633 -13.33 -9.79 6.03
C GLY A 633 -14.51 -10.59 5.46
N THR A 634 -15.76 -10.15 5.61
CA THR A 634 -16.97 -10.87 5.15
C THR A 634 -17.10 -10.88 3.62
N LEU A 635 -17.63 -11.96 3.03
CA LEU A 635 -18.17 -11.98 1.66
C LEU A 635 -19.69 -12.21 1.74
N ALA A 636 -20.51 -11.29 1.24
CA ALA A 636 -21.96 -11.35 1.32
C ALA A 636 -22.63 -11.22 -0.06
N LEU A 637 -23.82 -11.79 -0.19
CA LEU A 637 -24.69 -11.67 -1.36
C LEU A 637 -26.07 -11.24 -0.83
N ARG A 638 -26.47 -9.99 -1.11
CA ARG A 638 -27.58 -9.30 -0.44
C ARG A 638 -28.58 -8.69 -1.42
N THR A 639 -29.84 -8.61 -1.02
CA THR A 639 -30.84 -7.75 -1.67
C THR A 639 -30.73 -6.34 -1.13
N VAL A 640 -30.94 -5.34 -1.98
CA VAL A 640 -30.94 -3.93 -1.60
C VAL A 640 -32.18 -3.24 -2.16
N ASN A 641 -32.74 -2.32 -1.40
CA ASN A 641 -33.90 -1.53 -1.82
C ASN A 641 -33.46 -0.45 -2.84
N ASP A 642 -34.40 0.10 -3.62
CA ASP A 642 -34.06 0.83 -4.87
C ASP A 642 -33.31 2.15 -4.64
N ALA A 643 -33.46 2.70 -3.42
CA ALA A 643 -32.85 3.93 -2.92
C ALA A 643 -31.58 3.70 -2.06
N TYR A 644 -31.11 2.45 -1.93
CA TYR A 644 -29.92 2.08 -1.15
C TYR A 644 -29.99 2.46 0.35
N SER A 645 -31.20 2.56 0.91
CA SER A 645 -31.47 2.92 2.32
C SER A 645 -31.62 1.71 3.25
N ALA A 646 -31.79 0.50 2.70
CA ALA A 646 -31.89 -0.76 3.45
C ALA A 646 -31.35 -1.93 2.60
N SER A 647 -30.67 -2.89 3.24
CA SER A 647 -30.17 -4.12 2.60
C SER A 647 -30.31 -5.34 3.52
N MET A 648 -30.31 -6.55 2.95
CA MET A 648 -30.50 -7.80 3.67
C MET A 648 -29.73 -8.96 3.04
N ASN A 649 -28.87 -9.63 3.82
CA ASN A 649 -28.02 -10.72 3.35
C ASN A 649 -28.84 -12.00 3.06
N ALA A 650 -28.89 -12.40 1.78
CA ALA A 650 -29.41 -13.71 1.36
C ALA A 650 -28.37 -14.83 1.57
N MET A 651 -27.08 -14.49 1.47
CA MET A 651 -25.96 -15.29 1.94
C MET A 651 -24.89 -14.37 2.54
N TRP A 652 -24.20 -14.78 3.60
CA TRP A 652 -22.90 -14.19 3.95
C TRP A 652 -21.94 -15.22 4.55
N ILE A 653 -20.65 -14.97 4.36
CA ILE A 653 -19.56 -15.85 4.74
C ILE A 653 -18.51 -14.99 5.47
N THR A 654 -18.29 -15.25 6.74
CA THR A 654 -17.19 -14.62 7.50
C THR A 654 -15.84 -15.23 7.14
N ARG A 655 -14.74 -14.50 7.32
CA ARG A 655 -13.37 -15.05 7.25
C ARG A 655 -12.72 -15.14 8.63
N GLY A 656 -11.85 -16.14 8.79
CA GLY A 656 -10.81 -16.16 9.81
C GLY A 656 -9.45 -15.69 9.25
N ASN A 657 -8.37 -15.88 10.02
CA ASN A 657 -6.99 -15.70 9.54
C ASN A 657 -6.71 -16.52 8.28
N GLY A 658 -5.84 -15.97 7.43
CA GLY A 658 -5.27 -16.62 6.26
C GLY A 658 -6.35 -17.11 5.33
N SER A 659 -6.29 -18.40 5.03
CA SER A 659 -7.22 -19.10 4.14
C SER A 659 -8.48 -19.63 4.82
N ALA A 660 -8.60 -19.55 6.15
CA ALA A 660 -9.72 -20.17 6.87
C ALA A 660 -11.04 -19.42 6.61
N VAL A 661 -11.99 -20.13 5.99
CA VAL A 661 -13.39 -19.68 5.87
C VAL A 661 -14.09 -19.86 7.23
N GLY A 662 -14.87 -18.87 7.64
CA GLY A 662 -15.70 -18.91 8.84
C GLY A 662 -17.09 -19.47 8.55
N ASN A 663 -18.10 -18.94 9.25
CA ASN A 663 -19.49 -19.37 9.08
C ASN A 663 -20.08 -18.83 7.78
N MET A 664 -20.65 -19.72 6.97
CA MET A 664 -21.65 -19.37 5.95
C MET A 664 -23.05 -19.35 6.61
N VAL A 665 -23.83 -18.32 6.33
CA VAL A 665 -25.22 -18.15 6.77
C VAL A 665 -26.08 -17.86 5.55
N LEU A 666 -27.25 -18.50 5.47
CA LEU A 666 -28.21 -18.37 4.37
C LEU A 666 -29.54 -17.81 4.88
N MET A 667 -30.18 -16.93 4.10
CA MET A 667 -31.55 -16.42 4.28
C MET A 667 -31.90 -15.90 5.68
N GLN A 668 -30.97 -15.19 6.32
CA GLN A 668 -30.92 -14.95 7.77
C GLN A 668 -32.18 -14.34 8.43
N SER A 669 -33.01 -13.58 7.71
CA SER A 669 -34.17 -12.86 8.28
C SER A 669 -35.49 -13.23 7.58
N GLY A 670 -35.82 -14.53 7.56
CA GLY A 670 -37.14 -15.02 7.13
C GLY A 670 -37.25 -15.40 5.64
N GLY A 671 -36.14 -15.47 4.91
CA GLY A 671 -36.13 -16.08 3.58
C GLY A 671 -36.31 -17.60 3.67
N ARG A 672 -36.98 -18.19 2.68
CA ARG A 672 -37.22 -19.65 2.61
C ARG A 672 -36.22 -20.30 1.65
N VAL A 673 -35.70 -21.46 2.03
CA VAL A 673 -34.86 -22.30 1.16
C VAL A 673 -35.76 -23.38 0.57
N MET A 674 -35.95 -23.36 -0.75
CA MET A 674 -36.74 -24.36 -1.47
C MET A 674 -35.82 -25.30 -2.25
N ILE A 675 -36.07 -26.61 -2.16
CA ILE A 675 -35.24 -27.66 -2.77
C ILE A 675 -36.14 -28.67 -3.48
N GLY A 676 -36.30 -28.52 -4.80
CA GLY A 676 -37.23 -29.29 -5.61
C GLY A 676 -38.39 -28.44 -6.13
N THR A 677 -39.41 -29.11 -6.67
CA THR A 677 -40.56 -28.51 -7.38
C THR A 677 -41.74 -28.12 -6.48
N THR A 678 -41.56 -28.19 -5.15
CA THR A 678 -42.59 -27.92 -4.15
C THR A 678 -43.31 -26.60 -4.38
N VAL A 679 -44.61 -26.58 -4.13
CA VAL A 679 -45.34 -25.32 -3.91
C VAL A 679 -44.76 -24.61 -2.69
N ASP A 680 -44.71 -23.28 -2.70
CA ASP A 680 -44.26 -22.51 -1.54
C ASP A 680 -45.37 -22.43 -0.48
N THR A 681 -45.27 -23.27 0.55
CA THR A 681 -46.31 -23.46 1.57
C THR A 681 -46.16 -22.60 2.82
N GLY A 682 -45.00 -21.93 2.98
CA GLY A 682 -44.74 -21.05 4.12
C GLY A 682 -43.53 -21.42 5.01
N ALA A 683 -43.01 -22.65 4.95
CA ALA A 683 -41.96 -23.10 5.87
C ALA A 683 -40.52 -22.72 5.44
N ILE A 684 -39.61 -22.64 6.42
CA ILE A 684 -38.24 -22.12 6.24
C ILE A 684 -37.38 -23.01 5.32
N LEU A 685 -37.63 -24.33 5.30
CA LEU A 685 -37.03 -25.27 4.37
C LEU A 685 -38.13 -26.14 3.73
N ASN A 686 -38.46 -25.87 2.47
CA ASN A 686 -39.45 -26.63 1.69
C ASN A 686 -38.73 -27.55 0.70
N ALA A 687 -38.59 -28.83 1.02
CA ALA A 687 -37.99 -29.83 0.12
C ALA A 687 -39.07 -30.79 -0.40
N GLU A 688 -39.19 -30.93 -1.72
CA GLU A 688 -40.10 -31.93 -2.30
C GLU A 688 -39.41 -33.29 -2.36
N GLY A 689 -39.62 -34.09 -1.32
CA GLY A 689 -39.13 -35.46 -1.23
C GLY A 689 -37.95 -35.65 -0.28
N LEU A 690 -37.22 -36.74 -0.52
CA LEU A 690 -36.37 -37.39 0.47
C LEU A 690 -35.06 -36.64 0.74
N ILE A 691 -34.99 -35.90 1.87
CA ILE A 691 -33.75 -35.27 2.37
C ILE A 691 -32.79 -36.36 2.87
N ARG A 692 -31.93 -36.88 1.97
CA ARG A 692 -30.95 -37.93 2.30
C ARG A 692 -29.71 -37.39 2.99
N GLY A 693 -29.68 -37.48 4.33
CA GLY A 693 -28.42 -37.81 5.00
C GLY A 693 -28.11 -39.30 4.78
N ARG A 694 -26.85 -39.69 4.52
CA ARG A 694 -26.45 -41.05 4.07
C ARG A 694 -26.70 -42.22 5.05
N GLY A 695 -27.45 -42.01 6.13
CA GLY A 695 -27.93 -43.03 7.07
C GLY A 695 -29.17 -42.61 7.86
N LEU A 696 -29.83 -41.50 7.47
CA LEU A 696 -30.98 -40.94 8.18
C LEU A 696 -32.04 -40.47 7.19
N THR A 697 -33.23 -41.06 7.29
CA THR A 697 -34.43 -40.68 6.55
C THR A 697 -35.49 -40.24 7.55
N VAL A 698 -36.19 -39.15 7.27
CA VAL A 698 -37.37 -38.70 8.02
C VAL A 698 -38.53 -38.70 7.03
N ASP A 699 -39.63 -39.39 7.33
CA ASP A 699 -40.82 -39.33 6.47
C ASP A 699 -41.69 -38.09 6.76
N GLY A 700 -42.57 -37.77 5.80
CA GLY A 700 -43.63 -36.78 5.96
C GLY A 700 -44.98 -37.44 6.27
N GLY A 701 -45.00 -38.46 7.14
CA GLY A 701 -46.22 -39.19 7.50
C GLY A 701 -47.32 -38.23 8.00
N SER A 702 -48.57 -38.47 7.59
CA SER A 702 -49.67 -37.47 7.64
C SER A 702 -50.18 -37.05 9.02
N SER A 703 -49.44 -37.35 10.10
CA SER A 703 -49.74 -36.90 11.46
C SER A 703 -48.52 -36.84 12.37
N TRP A 704 -47.47 -37.65 12.11
CA TRP A 704 -46.16 -37.52 12.75
C TRP A 704 -45.07 -38.11 11.85
N ALA A 705 -43.92 -37.46 11.79
CA ALA A 705 -42.76 -37.87 11.00
C ALA A 705 -41.96 -39.00 11.69
N THR A 706 -41.89 -40.18 11.07
CA THR A 706 -41.08 -41.30 11.59
C THR A 706 -39.65 -41.20 11.09
N VAL A 707 -38.69 -41.52 11.96
CA VAL A 707 -37.25 -41.47 11.65
C VAL A 707 -36.73 -42.88 11.38
N TYR A 708 -36.30 -43.12 10.14
CA TYR A 708 -35.84 -44.41 9.63
C TYR A 708 -34.33 -44.41 9.52
N PHE A 709 -33.70 -45.35 10.21
CA PHE A 709 -32.27 -45.61 10.15
C PHE A 709 -32.07 -46.71 9.10
N GLN A 710 -31.56 -46.27 7.95
CA GLN A 710 -31.49 -47.05 6.71
C GLN A 710 -30.04 -47.34 6.35
N ASN A 711 -29.77 -48.60 5.99
CA ASN A 711 -28.49 -49.03 5.45
C ASN A 711 -28.71 -49.48 4.00
N GLY A 712 -28.10 -48.77 3.05
CA GLY A 712 -28.50 -48.84 1.64
C GLY A 712 -29.98 -48.47 1.48
N ASN A 713 -30.74 -49.35 0.82
CA ASN A 713 -32.19 -49.19 0.63
C ASN A 713 -33.03 -49.95 1.69
N THR A 714 -32.40 -50.61 2.67
CA THR A 714 -33.08 -51.38 3.72
C THR A 714 -33.18 -50.62 5.03
N THR A 715 -34.41 -50.45 5.54
CA THR A 715 -34.65 -50.02 6.94
C THR A 715 -34.14 -51.10 7.90
N ARG A 716 -33.48 -50.68 8.97
CA ARG A 716 -33.04 -51.57 10.07
C ARG A 716 -33.60 -51.18 11.43
N PHE A 717 -33.80 -49.88 11.67
CA PHE A 717 -34.45 -49.40 12.89
C PHE A 717 -35.36 -48.20 12.58
N THR A 718 -36.43 -48.04 13.36
CA THR A 718 -37.33 -46.88 13.32
C THR A 718 -37.52 -46.30 14.71
N ILE A 719 -37.41 -44.97 14.81
CA ILE A 719 -37.80 -44.19 15.99
C ILE A 719 -39.04 -43.38 15.60
N GLY A 720 -40.10 -43.54 16.38
CA GLY A 720 -41.38 -42.90 16.13
C GLY A 720 -42.39 -43.30 17.19
N LYS A 721 -43.66 -43.35 16.79
CA LYS A 721 -44.75 -43.79 17.66
C LYS A 721 -45.07 -45.27 17.48
N SER A 722 -45.64 -45.90 18.50
CA SER A 722 -46.28 -47.21 18.40
C SER A 722 -47.58 -47.16 17.58
N ASP A 723 -48.23 -48.31 17.48
CA ASP A 723 -49.64 -48.48 17.09
C ASP A 723 -50.63 -47.85 18.09
N THR A 724 -50.17 -47.42 19.27
CA THR A 724 -50.97 -46.79 20.36
C THR A 724 -50.54 -45.34 20.68
N ASP A 725 -49.75 -44.68 19.82
CA ASP A 725 -49.24 -43.31 19.98
C ASP A 725 -48.22 -43.08 21.14
N ASP A 726 -47.69 -44.17 21.70
CA ASP A 726 -46.60 -44.18 22.67
C ASP A 726 -45.21 -44.10 22.01
N PHE A 727 -44.15 -43.76 22.76
CA PHE A 727 -42.80 -43.68 22.18
C PHE A 727 -42.16 -45.07 22.08
N ALA A 728 -41.81 -45.49 20.86
CA ALA A 728 -41.32 -46.84 20.60
C ALA A 728 -40.07 -46.88 19.71
N LEU A 729 -39.20 -47.85 20.01
CA LEU A 729 -38.12 -48.29 19.11
C LEU A 729 -38.46 -49.67 18.56
N SER A 730 -38.43 -49.79 17.23
CA SER A 730 -38.54 -51.08 16.56
C SER A 730 -37.33 -51.35 15.68
N ALA A 731 -36.87 -52.60 15.72
CA ALA A 731 -35.92 -53.17 14.79
C ALA A 731 -36.67 -53.84 13.63
N PHE A 732 -36.01 -53.96 12.49
CA PHE A 732 -36.47 -54.75 11.35
C PHE A 732 -35.50 -55.90 11.11
N GLU A 733 -36.03 -57.07 10.79
CA GLU A 733 -35.25 -58.24 10.41
C GLU A 733 -34.43 -57.97 9.13
N ASN A 734 -33.53 -58.88 8.76
CA ASN A 734 -32.66 -58.70 7.60
C ASN A 734 -33.43 -58.56 6.26
N ASP A 735 -34.69 -58.99 6.20
CA ASP A 735 -35.61 -58.76 5.08
C ASP A 735 -35.97 -57.27 4.84
N GLY A 736 -35.81 -56.41 5.85
CA GLY A 736 -36.16 -54.98 5.77
C GLY A 736 -37.65 -54.67 5.85
N THR A 737 -38.49 -55.66 6.16
CA THR A 737 -39.97 -55.54 6.21
C THR A 737 -40.59 -56.05 7.51
N THR A 738 -40.02 -57.08 8.15
CA THR A 738 -40.57 -57.68 9.36
C THR A 738 -40.13 -56.89 10.60
N GLN A 739 -41.07 -56.20 11.24
CA GLN A 739 -40.83 -55.33 12.39
C GLN A 739 -40.93 -56.07 13.73
N ARG A 740 -40.01 -55.80 14.66
CA ARG A 740 -40.10 -56.20 16.09
C ARG A 740 -39.88 -55.02 17.02
N ARG A 741 -40.74 -54.91 18.03
CA ARG A 741 -40.58 -53.94 19.13
C ARG A 741 -39.41 -54.33 20.03
N VAL A 742 -38.54 -53.37 20.32
CA VAL A 742 -37.33 -53.53 21.16
C VAL A 742 -37.52 -52.82 22.50
N LEU A 743 -38.09 -51.62 22.43
CA LEU A 743 -38.36 -50.70 23.54
C LEU A 743 -39.75 -50.10 23.34
N ASP A 744 -40.54 -50.02 24.41
CA ASP A 744 -41.83 -49.33 24.42
C ASP A 744 -41.94 -48.51 25.72
N ILE A 745 -42.35 -47.24 25.62
CA ILE A 745 -42.44 -46.30 26.74
C ILE A 745 -43.84 -45.65 26.73
N PRO A 746 -44.79 -46.17 27.51
CA PRO A 746 -46.15 -45.64 27.53
C PRO A 746 -46.18 -44.21 28.07
N ARG A 747 -46.77 -43.29 27.31
CA ARG A 747 -46.73 -41.83 27.54
C ARG A 747 -47.38 -41.42 28.87
N LEU A 748 -48.32 -42.23 29.35
CA LEU A 748 -49.03 -42.06 30.62
C LEU A 748 -48.25 -42.54 31.85
N THR A 749 -47.40 -43.58 31.74
CA THR A 749 -46.68 -44.16 32.89
C THR A 749 -45.19 -43.85 32.90
N GLN A 750 -44.61 -43.50 31.76
CA GLN A 750 -43.20 -43.10 31.56
C GLN A 750 -42.17 -44.16 31.98
N GLN A 751 -42.60 -45.38 32.27
CA GLN A 751 -41.74 -46.52 32.61
C GLN A 751 -41.14 -47.15 31.36
N VAL A 752 -39.85 -47.49 31.43
CA VAL A 752 -39.06 -47.96 30.28
C VAL A 752 -39.10 -49.49 30.21
N ASN A 753 -39.89 -50.03 29.28
CA ASN A 753 -40.07 -51.48 29.15
C ASN A 753 -39.22 -52.07 28.01
N PHE A 754 -38.34 -53.01 28.36
CA PHE A 754 -37.60 -53.84 27.41
C PHE A 754 -38.31 -55.18 27.19
N VAL A 755 -38.49 -55.58 25.93
CA VAL A 755 -39.27 -56.79 25.57
C VAL A 755 -38.53 -58.11 25.89
N LYS A 756 -37.22 -58.05 26.18
CA LYS A 756 -36.37 -59.15 26.65
C LYS A 756 -35.34 -58.66 27.68
N ARG A 757 -34.81 -59.56 28.51
CA ARG A 757 -33.69 -59.26 29.44
C ARG A 757 -32.44 -58.86 28.63
N PRO A 758 -31.74 -57.78 28.98
CA PRO A 758 -30.49 -57.39 28.31
C PRO A 758 -29.31 -58.26 28.77
N THR A 759 -28.52 -58.77 27.81
CA THR A 759 -27.23 -59.41 28.05
C THR A 759 -26.10 -58.42 27.82
N TRP A 760 -25.10 -58.41 28.70
CA TRP A 760 -23.98 -57.48 28.69
C TRP A 760 -22.70 -58.28 28.41
N ALA A 761 -21.98 -57.94 27.33
CA ALA A 761 -20.79 -58.67 26.86
C ALA A 761 -20.97 -60.20 26.72
N GLY A 762 -22.15 -60.66 26.30
CA GLY A 762 -22.48 -62.09 26.15
C GLY A 762 -22.92 -62.79 27.45
N ALA A 763 -22.76 -62.16 28.62
CA ALA A 763 -23.28 -62.66 29.88
C ALA A 763 -24.70 -62.14 30.13
N THR A 764 -25.54 -62.93 30.81
CA THR A 764 -26.54 -62.33 31.72
C THR A 764 -25.78 -61.62 32.84
N PRO A 765 -26.11 -60.37 33.19
CA PRO A 765 -25.47 -59.68 34.32
C PRO A 765 -25.45 -60.54 35.58
N TRP A 766 -24.23 -60.71 36.07
CA TRP A 766 -23.77 -61.50 37.22
C TRP A 766 -24.71 -61.42 38.45
N ASP A 767 -25.02 -62.57 39.04
CA ASP A 767 -25.26 -62.69 40.48
C ASP A 767 -24.06 -63.41 41.15
N SER A 768 -23.69 -62.92 42.33
CA SER A 768 -22.67 -63.29 43.34
C SER A 768 -21.41 -64.16 43.04
N MET A 769 -21.36 -65.02 42.03
CA MET A 769 -20.71 -66.33 42.19
C MET A 769 -19.49 -66.64 41.28
N ASN A 770 -18.79 -65.66 40.68
CA ASN A 770 -17.74 -66.03 39.68
C ASN A 770 -16.45 -65.18 39.48
N VAL A 771 -16.08 -64.17 40.29
CA VAL A 771 -14.68 -63.64 40.29
C VAL A 771 -14.20 -63.20 41.69
N THR A 772 -12.91 -63.38 41.95
CA THR A 772 -12.20 -63.24 43.26
C THR A 772 -10.79 -62.60 43.05
N PRO A 773 -9.99 -62.25 44.09
CA PRO A 773 -8.92 -61.25 43.95
C PRO A 773 -7.62 -61.72 43.24
N LEU A 774 -6.78 -60.74 42.86
CA LEU A 774 -5.59 -60.91 42.00
C LEU A 774 -4.50 -61.83 42.58
N ASP A 775 -3.97 -62.71 41.71
CA ASP A 775 -2.68 -63.39 41.89
C ASP A 775 -1.52 -62.60 41.27
N LYS A 776 -0.34 -62.75 41.87
CA LYS A 776 0.91 -62.01 41.64
C LYS A 776 1.58 -62.25 40.27
N ASN A 777 1.29 -63.37 39.60
CA ASN A 777 2.15 -63.89 38.52
C ASN A 777 1.53 -63.93 37.11
N VAL A 778 0.23 -63.70 36.93
CA VAL A 778 -0.43 -63.81 35.58
C VAL A 778 -1.28 -62.60 35.19
N GLY A 779 -1.76 -61.81 36.16
CA GLY A 779 -2.54 -60.58 35.91
C GLY A 779 -4.03 -60.84 35.66
N GLY A 780 -4.86 -60.44 36.62
CA GLY A 780 -6.33 -60.48 36.52
C GLY A 780 -6.94 -59.09 36.41
N THR A 781 -8.09 -58.97 35.73
CA THR A 781 -8.89 -57.74 35.64
C THR A 781 -9.98 -57.71 36.72
N MET A 782 -10.20 -56.54 37.33
CA MET A 782 -11.35 -56.27 38.21
C MET A 782 -12.45 -55.56 37.42
N ALA A 783 -13.72 -55.81 37.78
CA ALA A 783 -14.91 -55.25 37.13
C ALA A 783 -15.79 -54.43 38.11
N ALA A 784 -15.15 -53.86 39.14
CA ALA A 784 -15.75 -52.98 40.11
C ALA A 784 -14.65 -52.09 40.74
N PRO A 785 -14.98 -50.87 41.21
CA PRO A 785 -14.01 -49.95 41.82
C PRO A 785 -13.17 -50.55 42.95
N LEU A 786 -11.84 -50.44 42.83
CA LEU A 786 -10.87 -50.83 43.84
C LEU A 786 -10.57 -49.65 44.78
N TYR A 787 -11.28 -49.59 45.90
CA TYR A 787 -10.99 -48.63 46.97
C TYR A 787 -9.81 -49.04 47.82
N LEU A 788 -8.92 -48.09 48.09
CA LEU A 788 -7.72 -48.26 48.90
C LEU A 788 -7.96 -47.71 50.31
N GLN A 789 -7.66 -48.49 51.34
CA GLN A 789 -7.70 -47.98 52.72
C GLN A 789 -6.69 -46.84 52.88
N SER A 790 -7.15 -45.73 53.45
CA SER A 790 -6.38 -44.49 53.50
C SER A 790 -6.64 -43.75 54.81
N ARG A 791 -5.70 -42.87 55.20
CA ARG A 791 -5.74 -42.20 56.52
C ARG A 791 -6.87 -41.16 56.65
N ALA A 792 -7.49 -40.74 55.54
CA ALA A 792 -8.72 -39.95 55.52
C ALA A 792 -9.43 -40.03 54.16
N GLY A 793 -10.76 -40.21 54.18
CA GLY A 793 -11.62 -40.17 53.00
C GLY A 793 -11.59 -41.42 52.11
N THR A 794 -12.37 -41.39 51.03
CA THR A 794 -12.44 -42.46 50.03
C THR A 794 -11.46 -42.18 48.89
N ASN A 795 -10.51 -43.09 48.66
CA ASN A 795 -9.55 -43.03 47.56
C ASN A 795 -9.56 -44.39 46.84
N GLY A 796 -9.33 -44.43 45.53
CA GLY A 796 -9.37 -45.69 44.78
C GLY A 796 -9.30 -45.53 43.26
N PHE A 797 -9.25 -46.67 42.58
CA PHE A 797 -9.37 -46.76 41.13
C PHE A 797 -10.82 -47.15 40.79
N GLU A 798 -11.55 -46.30 40.07
CA GLU A 798 -12.94 -46.57 39.66
C GLU A 798 -12.98 -46.86 38.15
N ASP A 799 -13.93 -47.70 37.72
CA ASP A 799 -14.23 -47.86 36.30
C ASP A 799 -14.60 -46.51 35.69
N GLY A 800 -14.09 -46.24 34.48
CA GLY A 800 -14.28 -44.96 33.84
C GLY A 800 -15.65 -44.81 33.18
N THR A 801 -16.10 -43.56 33.04
CA THR A 801 -17.42 -43.21 32.50
C THR A 801 -17.49 -43.19 30.95
N GLY A 802 -16.42 -43.52 30.22
CA GLY A 802 -16.49 -43.79 28.77
C GLY A 802 -15.15 -43.76 28.02
N ASP A 803 -15.10 -44.36 26.82
CA ASP A 803 -13.88 -44.48 25.99
C ASP A 803 -13.52 -43.17 25.24
N ASN A 804 -13.13 -42.14 26.00
CA ASN A 804 -12.58 -40.86 25.54
C ASN A 804 -12.06 -40.07 26.76
N ALA A 805 -11.10 -39.13 26.61
CA ALA A 805 -10.55 -38.35 27.72
C ALA A 805 -11.13 -36.93 27.85
N SER A 806 -11.80 -36.64 28.97
CA SER A 806 -12.39 -35.34 29.33
C SER A 806 -12.63 -35.24 30.86
N TYR A 807 -13.14 -34.10 31.34
CA TYR A 807 -13.45 -33.91 32.77
C TYR A 807 -14.64 -34.74 33.31
N SER A 808 -15.48 -35.33 32.45
CA SER A 808 -16.69 -36.07 32.83
C SER A 808 -16.83 -37.44 32.18
N SER A 809 -15.98 -37.73 31.20
CA SER A 809 -15.87 -39.01 30.48
C SER A 809 -14.40 -39.36 30.35
N TYR A 810 -14.02 -40.56 30.78
CA TYR A 810 -12.65 -41.09 30.85
C TYR A 810 -12.71 -42.62 30.88
N ASN A 811 -11.73 -43.31 30.30
CA ASN A 811 -11.68 -44.79 30.26
C ASN A 811 -11.55 -45.43 31.65
N PHE A 812 -10.96 -44.68 32.59
CA PHE A 812 -10.57 -45.14 33.92
C PHE A 812 -10.51 -43.93 34.85
N ALA A 813 -11.07 -44.03 36.05
CA ALA A 813 -11.03 -42.96 37.04
C ALA A 813 -9.99 -43.26 38.12
N LEU A 814 -9.15 -42.27 38.43
CA LEU A 814 -8.47 -42.23 39.72
C LEU A 814 -9.24 -41.27 40.63
N LYS A 815 -9.72 -41.78 41.77
CA LYS A 815 -10.45 -41.01 42.77
C LYS A 815 -9.60 -40.77 43.98
N GLY A 816 -9.56 -39.52 44.42
CA GLY A 816 -9.03 -39.19 45.73
C GLY A 816 -9.84 -38.12 46.44
N TRP A 817 -9.75 -38.13 47.76
CA TRP A 817 -10.49 -37.25 48.65
C TRP A 817 -9.96 -35.82 48.69
N TYR A 818 -8.65 -35.63 48.43
CA TYR A 818 -8.00 -34.33 48.38
C TYR A 818 -6.83 -34.31 47.40
N GLY A 819 -5.69 -34.93 47.72
CA GLY A 819 -4.51 -34.93 46.84
C GLY A 819 -3.73 -36.24 46.80
N MET A 820 -3.25 -36.61 45.61
CA MET A 820 -2.27 -37.70 45.40
C MET A 820 -0.87 -37.09 45.25
N GLY A 821 0.07 -37.44 46.13
CA GLY A 821 1.47 -37.04 45.99
C GLY A 821 2.30 -38.05 45.18
N MET A 822 3.01 -37.58 44.17
CA MET A 822 4.01 -38.34 43.40
C MET A 822 5.35 -38.30 44.13
N ARG A 823 5.85 -39.45 44.59
CA ARG A 823 7.13 -39.56 45.31
C ARG A 823 8.24 -40.13 44.43
N ALA A 824 9.43 -39.58 44.57
CA ALA A 824 10.66 -40.22 44.12
C ALA A 824 11.08 -41.36 45.08
N TYR A 825 12.09 -42.13 44.71
CA TYR A 825 12.56 -43.31 45.45
C TYR A 825 13.10 -42.97 46.87
N ASP A 826 13.60 -41.75 47.07
CA ASP A 826 14.01 -41.21 48.38
C ASP A 826 12.83 -40.79 49.28
N GLY A 827 11.59 -40.88 48.77
CA GLY A 827 10.37 -40.47 49.45
C GLY A 827 10.00 -38.99 49.28
N SER A 828 10.81 -38.18 48.60
CA SER A 828 10.52 -36.77 48.32
C SER A 828 9.33 -36.62 47.37
N VAL A 829 8.43 -35.67 47.64
CA VAL A 829 7.25 -35.42 46.79
C VAL A 829 7.61 -34.38 45.73
N ASN A 830 7.63 -34.79 44.46
CA ASN A 830 8.01 -33.96 43.30
C ASN A 830 6.81 -33.51 42.45
N GLY A 831 5.60 -33.83 42.89
CA GLY A 831 4.36 -33.26 42.37
C GLY A 831 3.15 -33.83 43.09
N PHE A 832 1.98 -33.25 42.87
CA PHE A 832 0.71 -33.82 43.31
C PHE A 832 -0.42 -33.50 42.33
N TYR A 833 -1.45 -34.35 42.34
CA TYR A 833 -2.74 -34.04 41.74
C TYR A 833 -3.76 -33.73 42.82
N ASP A 834 -4.34 -32.54 42.80
CA ASP A 834 -5.47 -32.15 43.64
C ASP A 834 -6.78 -32.54 42.93
N PHE A 835 -7.49 -33.51 43.50
CA PHE A 835 -8.74 -34.04 42.94
C PHE A 835 -9.94 -33.11 43.12
N ARG A 836 -9.87 -32.09 44.00
CA ARG A 836 -10.94 -31.11 44.22
C ARG A 836 -10.78 -29.89 43.33
N ALA A 837 -9.54 -29.42 43.16
CA ALA A 837 -9.20 -28.32 42.26
C ALA A 837 -8.97 -28.80 40.81
N GLY A 838 -8.90 -30.11 40.57
CA GLY A 838 -8.58 -30.71 39.27
C GLY A 838 -7.14 -30.40 38.80
N LYS A 839 -6.26 -30.00 39.71
CA LYS A 839 -4.96 -29.36 39.42
C LYS A 839 -3.82 -30.36 39.52
N TRP A 840 -3.05 -30.51 38.44
CA TRP A 840 -1.74 -31.15 38.49
C TRP A 840 -0.67 -30.10 38.80
N ASP A 841 0.02 -30.26 39.92
CA ASP A 841 1.00 -29.31 40.46
C ASP A 841 2.35 -30.03 40.60
N VAL A 842 3.31 -29.71 39.74
CA VAL A 842 4.57 -30.46 39.57
C VAL A 842 5.78 -29.56 39.77
N LYS A 843 6.72 -30.05 40.58
CA LYS A 843 7.96 -29.34 40.86
C LYS A 843 8.84 -29.31 39.62
N GLY A 844 9.22 -28.12 39.17
CA GLY A 844 9.93 -27.92 37.90
C GLY A 844 9.03 -27.71 36.68
N GLY A 845 7.70 -27.78 36.81
CA GLY A 845 6.73 -27.40 35.77
C GLY A 845 6.23 -28.54 34.87
N PHE A 846 5.20 -28.24 34.08
CA PHE A 846 4.46 -29.21 33.27
C PHE A 846 4.92 -29.25 31.81
N TYR A 847 5.08 -30.45 31.23
CA TYR A 847 5.61 -30.67 29.88
C TYR A 847 4.69 -31.57 29.05
N VAL A 848 4.61 -31.29 27.74
CA VAL A 848 3.90 -32.11 26.74
C VAL A 848 4.84 -32.30 25.55
N ASN A 849 4.99 -33.55 25.08
CA ASN A 849 5.88 -33.93 23.96
C ASN A 849 7.33 -33.38 24.09
N GLY A 850 7.85 -33.31 25.32
CA GLY A 850 9.20 -32.80 25.61
C GLY A 850 9.33 -31.27 25.71
N ALA A 851 8.26 -30.49 25.47
CA ALA A 851 8.26 -29.04 25.60
C ALA A 851 7.44 -28.57 26.82
N ARG A 852 7.92 -27.54 27.54
CA ARG A 852 7.21 -26.97 28.69
C ARG A 852 5.94 -26.24 28.24
N VAL A 853 4.81 -26.55 28.87
CA VAL A 853 3.52 -25.90 28.61
C VAL A 853 3.49 -24.50 29.25
N TRP A 854 2.73 -23.58 28.65
CA TRP A 854 2.60 -22.21 29.16
C TRP A 854 1.85 -22.15 30.49
N ASP A 855 2.42 -21.40 31.43
CA ASP A 855 1.86 -21.07 32.74
C ASP A 855 2.08 -19.58 33.04
N GLN A 856 1.55 -19.11 34.19
CA GLN A 856 1.59 -17.69 34.56
C GLN A 856 3.00 -17.14 34.85
N GLY A 857 4.03 -18.00 34.92
CA GLY A 857 5.46 -17.63 34.99
C GLY A 857 6.21 -17.77 33.66
N ASN A 858 5.50 -18.07 32.57
CA ASN A 858 6.05 -18.36 31.23
C ASN A 858 5.34 -17.51 30.14
N PHE A 859 4.01 -17.35 30.22
CA PHE A 859 3.24 -16.46 29.36
C PHE A 859 1.93 -16.01 30.04
N ASP A 860 1.79 -14.71 30.34
CA ASP A 860 0.53 -14.12 30.84
C ASP A 860 -0.28 -13.47 29.69
N PRO A 861 -1.39 -14.08 29.23
CA PRO A 861 -2.25 -13.48 28.20
C PRO A 861 -3.03 -12.24 28.68
N ASN A 862 -3.09 -11.96 29.99
CA ASN A 862 -3.66 -10.74 30.55
C ASN A 862 -2.66 -9.58 30.63
N ALA A 863 -1.37 -9.83 30.35
CA ALA A 863 -0.37 -8.82 30.02
C ALA A 863 -0.28 -8.49 28.50
N LYS A 864 -1.25 -8.98 27.70
CA LYS A 864 -1.82 -8.32 26.50
C LYS A 864 -0.85 -7.66 25.50
N VAL A 865 0.29 -8.30 25.21
CA VAL A 865 1.31 -7.84 24.22
C VAL A 865 1.87 -6.44 24.51
N ASN A 866 2.94 -6.40 25.31
CA ASN A 866 4.05 -5.51 25.02
C ASN A 866 5.30 -6.36 24.73
N LYS A 867 5.89 -6.17 23.54
CA LYS A 867 7.01 -6.98 23.04
C LYS A 867 7.89 -6.15 22.10
N ALA A 868 8.78 -5.34 22.65
CA ALA A 868 9.71 -4.55 21.86
C ALA A 868 10.72 -5.46 21.10
N GLY A 869 10.54 -5.59 19.78
CA GLY A 869 11.45 -6.29 18.87
C GLY A 869 10.94 -7.61 18.27
N ASP A 870 9.90 -8.24 18.82
CA ASP A 870 9.38 -9.51 18.29
C ASP A 870 8.60 -9.30 16.98
N THR A 871 8.83 -10.19 16.00
CA THR A 871 8.06 -10.27 14.76
C THR A 871 7.00 -11.38 14.85
N MET A 872 5.73 -11.03 14.67
CA MET A 872 4.66 -12.02 14.52
C MET A 872 4.71 -12.61 13.10
N THR A 873 5.04 -13.89 12.98
CA THR A 873 5.23 -14.59 11.69
C THR A 873 3.93 -15.09 11.03
N GLY A 874 2.78 -14.67 11.54
CA GLY A 874 1.45 -14.98 10.99
C GLY A 874 0.40 -13.97 11.45
N ASP A 875 -0.75 -13.98 10.79
CA ASP A 875 -1.84 -13.00 10.92
C ASP A 875 -2.29 -12.69 12.36
N LEU A 876 -2.32 -11.41 12.71
CA LEU A 876 -2.83 -10.90 13.99
C LEU A 876 -4.36 -10.71 13.96
N ARG A 877 -5.14 -11.64 14.55
CA ARG A 877 -6.58 -11.41 14.80
C ARG A 877 -6.78 -10.38 15.90
N VAL A 878 -7.17 -9.15 15.56
CA VAL A 878 -7.77 -8.23 16.53
C VAL A 878 -9.21 -8.68 16.80
N LYS A 879 -9.44 -9.30 17.96
CA LYS A 879 -10.79 -9.72 18.42
C LYS A 879 -11.39 -8.64 19.33
N GLN A 880 -12.71 -8.45 19.23
CA GLN A 880 -13.50 -7.40 19.89
C GLN A 880 -13.16 -7.15 21.37
N PRO A 881 -12.89 -5.89 21.74
CA PRO A 881 -13.16 -5.36 23.07
C PRO A 881 -14.47 -4.54 23.05
N ASN A 882 -15.52 -5.09 23.66
CA ASN A 882 -16.70 -4.38 24.17
C ASN A 882 -17.59 -3.64 23.12
N ASN A 883 -18.69 -4.29 22.69
CA ASN A 883 -19.92 -3.68 22.13
C ASN A 883 -19.82 -2.46 21.18
N THR A 884 -18.79 -2.41 20.32
CA THR A 884 -18.63 -1.36 19.30
C THR A 884 -18.42 -1.97 17.92
N ASP A 885 -19.00 -1.35 16.89
CA ASP A 885 -19.11 -1.91 15.53
C ASP A 885 -17.80 -1.81 14.70
N ALA A 886 -16.67 -1.51 15.32
CA ALA A 886 -15.41 -1.14 14.65
C ALA A 886 -14.23 -2.03 15.10
N ARG A 887 -13.53 -2.65 14.13
CA ARG A 887 -12.46 -3.63 14.34
C ARG A 887 -11.10 -3.05 13.99
N GLY A 888 -10.29 -2.62 14.96
CA GLY A 888 -9.07 -1.88 14.59
C GLY A 888 -7.85 -1.97 15.48
N PHE A 889 -6.70 -1.76 14.82
CA PHE A 889 -5.40 -1.56 15.46
C PHE A 889 -5.25 -0.10 15.90
N VAL A 890 -5.02 0.11 17.20
CA VAL A 890 -4.76 1.42 17.80
C VAL A 890 -3.26 1.60 17.94
N VAL A 891 -2.71 2.65 17.32
CA VAL A 891 -1.39 3.17 17.67
C VAL A 891 -1.60 4.12 18.85
N ALA A 892 -1.07 3.78 20.02
CA ALA A 892 -1.14 4.62 21.22
C ALA A 892 0.11 5.48 21.39
N ARG A 893 -0.05 6.66 22.00
CA ARG A 893 1.04 7.48 22.53
C ARG A 893 1.54 6.88 23.86
N ALA A 894 2.71 7.31 24.32
CA ALA A 894 3.28 6.88 25.61
C ALA A 894 2.43 7.28 26.84
N ASP A 895 1.55 8.28 26.70
CA ASP A 895 0.56 8.69 27.71
C ASP A 895 -0.72 7.82 27.73
N SER A 896 -0.76 6.74 26.94
CA SER A 896 -1.91 5.85 26.73
C SER A 896 -3.12 6.45 25.99
N THR A 897 -3.04 7.68 25.48
CA THR A 897 -4.04 8.19 24.52
C THR A 897 -3.82 7.56 23.14
N ALA A 898 -4.88 7.34 22.36
CA ALA A 898 -4.72 6.88 20.99
C ALA A 898 -4.10 7.99 20.12
N GLN A 899 -3.14 7.67 19.26
CA GLN A 899 -2.60 8.57 18.24
C GLN A 899 -3.39 8.42 16.94
N ALA A 900 -3.58 7.17 16.49
CA ALA A 900 -4.28 6.80 15.27
C ALA A 900 -5.01 5.46 15.43
N TRP A 901 -6.11 5.28 14.69
CA TRP A 901 -6.91 4.05 14.69
C TRP A 901 -7.30 3.65 13.27
N PHE A 902 -7.01 2.40 12.92
CA PHE A 902 -7.34 1.78 11.64
C PHE A 902 -8.46 0.76 11.90
N HIS A 903 -9.75 1.12 11.74
CA HIS A 903 -10.92 0.43 12.35
C HIS A 903 -12.04 -0.09 11.41
N GLY A 904 -11.97 -1.36 10.98
CA GLY A 904 -12.84 -1.94 9.94
C GLY A 904 -14.23 -2.24 10.48
N THR A 905 -15.30 -1.73 9.88
CA THR A 905 -16.66 -2.04 10.35
C THR A 905 -17.29 -3.18 9.57
N MET A 906 -18.16 -3.92 10.25
CA MET A 906 -19.04 -4.92 9.64
C MET A 906 -20.30 -4.28 9.01
N ASN A 907 -20.72 -3.11 9.49
CA ASN A 907 -22.11 -2.64 9.37
C ASN A 907 -22.33 -1.50 8.36
N GLY A 908 -21.51 -0.45 8.43
CA GLY A 908 -21.39 0.50 7.31
C GLY A 908 -20.46 -0.05 6.24
N ASN A 909 -20.50 0.47 5.01
CA ASN A 909 -19.54 0.02 4.01
C ASN A 909 -18.09 0.56 4.36
N TYR A 910 -17.27 -0.12 5.21
CA TYR A 910 -15.92 0.15 5.88
C TYR A 910 -14.37 -0.56 5.54
N SER A 911 -13.11 -0.33 4.84
CA SER A 911 -12.08 0.68 4.00
C SER A 911 -11.49 2.23 4.32
N ALA A 912 -10.59 2.69 5.26
CA ALA A 912 -10.36 4.11 5.76
C ALA A 912 -9.08 4.40 6.68
N TRP A 913 -9.12 5.36 7.64
CA TRP A 913 -8.22 5.65 8.82
C TRP A 913 -8.71 6.90 9.64
N ALA A 914 -8.66 6.89 10.99
CA ALA A 914 -8.91 8.07 11.88
C ALA A 914 -7.74 8.45 12.81
N THR A 915 -7.67 9.73 13.23
CA THR A 915 -6.72 10.26 14.24
C THR A 915 -7.43 10.84 15.47
N MET A 916 -6.75 10.86 16.62
CA MET A 916 -7.28 11.46 17.86
C MET A 916 -6.46 12.71 18.20
N LYS A 917 -7.15 13.80 18.56
CA LYS A 917 -6.53 15.00 19.11
C LYS A 917 -5.85 14.72 20.47
N PRO A 918 -4.91 15.58 20.92
CA PRO A 918 -4.35 15.49 22.27
C PRO A 918 -5.38 15.68 23.40
N ASP A 919 -6.54 16.28 23.13
CA ASP A 919 -7.63 16.48 24.10
C ASP A 919 -8.52 15.22 24.31
N GLY A 920 -8.22 14.12 23.62
CA GLY A 920 -9.02 12.88 23.64
C GLY A 920 -10.21 12.88 22.67
N GLY A 921 -10.43 13.97 21.92
CA GLY A 921 -11.45 14.02 20.87
C GLY A 921 -10.99 13.31 19.60
N TRP A 922 -11.79 12.33 19.13
CA TRP A 922 -11.60 11.76 17.79
C TRP A 922 -11.85 12.79 16.70
N GLN A 923 -10.98 12.80 15.69
CA GLN A 923 -11.25 13.46 14.41
C GLN A 923 -12.03 12.48 13.52
N SER A 924 -12.82 13.01 12.58
CA SER A 924 -13.46 12.18 11.55
C SER A 924 -12.42 11.38 10.76
N ASN A 925 -12.82 10.24 10.19
CA ASN A 925 -11.98 9.35 9.39
C ASN A 925 -11.28 10.12 8.25
N VAL A 926 -10.03 10.54 8.45
CA VAL A 926 -9.29 11.44 7.54
C VAL A 926 -9.22 10.88 6.12
N ILE A 927 -9.07 9.56 6.01
CA ILE A 927 -9.09 8.79 4.75
C ILE A 927 -10.25 7.80 4.84
N VAL A 928 -11.07 7.61 3.80
CA VAL A 928 -12.16 6.61 3.65
C VAL A 928 -12.13 5.97 2.26
N VAL A 929 -11.18 5.07 2.10
CA VAL A 929 -10.99 4.03 1.07
C VAL A 929 -12.20 3.06 0.91
N TYR A 930 -13.41 3.48 0.49
CA TYR A 930 -14.51 2.51 0.31
C TYR A 930 -14.05 1.38 -0.62
N ASN A 931 -14.12 0.10 -0.20
CA ASN A 931 -13.74 -0.96 -1.12
C ASN A 931 -14.70 -0.94 -2.36
N ASP A 932 -15.88 -0.25 -2.34
CA ASP A 932 -17.05 -0.36 -3.27
C ASP A 932 -16.60 -0.35 -4.73
N ASP A 933 -15.65 0.52 -4.96
CA ASP A 933 -15.02 0.93 -6.19
C ASP A 933 -13.51 1.14 -5.97
N ASN A 934 -12.97 0.70 -4.82
CA ASN A 934 -11.63 0.99 -4.31
C ASN A 934 -11.38 2.51 -4.12
N ARG A 935 -12.43 3.35 -3.95
CA ARG A 935 -12.30 4.82 -3.89
C ARG A 935 -11.68 5.31 -2.58
N VAL A 936 -10.57 6.02 -2.68
CA VAL A 936 -9.93 6.74 -1.57
C VAL A 936 -10.64 8.08 -1.33
N HIS A 937 -11.73 8.11 -0.57
CA HIS A 937 -12.45 9.33 -0.20
C HIS A 937 -11.89 9.94 1.08
N PHE A 938 -11.13 11.03 0.98
CA PHE A 938 -10.69 11.79 2.16
C PHE A 938 -11.88 12.55 2.78
N ASN A 939 -12.36 12.15 3.96
CA ASN A 939 -13.54 12.75 4.62
C ASN A 939 -13.22 14.07 5.35
N SER A 940 -12.15 14.73 4.92
CA SER A 940 -11.60 16.00 5.44
C SER A 940 -10.69 16.62 4.38
N ASN A 941 -10.40 17.92 4.51
CA ASN A 941 -9.52 18.62 3.57
C ASN A 941 -8.10 18.01 3.55
N ILE A 942 -7.58 17.72 2.36
CA ILE A 942 -6.17 17.32 2.19
C ILE A 942 -5.29 18.57 2.37
N HIS A 943 -4.71 18.74 3.56
CA HIS A 943 -3.86 19.89 3.89
C HIS A 943 -2.44 19.71 3.32
N VAL A 944 -2.24 20.09 2.06
CA VAL A 944 -0.90 20.17 1.43
C VAL A 944 -0.15 21.37 2.02
N THR A 945 0.78 21.08 2.94
CA THR A 945 1.67 22.07 3.59
C THR A 945 3.06 22.04 2.98
N ALA A 946 3.95 22.97 3.37
CA ALA A 946 5.35 23.00 2.93
C ALA A 946 6.18 21.71 3.22
N LEU A 947 5.67 20.80 4.07
CA LEU A 947 6.28 19.49 4.32
C LEU A 947 5.67 18.36 3.47
N SER A 948 4.50 18.59 2.87
CA SER A 948 3.74 17.61 2.10
C SER A 948 4.35 17.45 0.70
N ARG A 949 4.92 16.27 0.42
CA ARG A 949 5.57 15.97 -0.86
C ARG A 949 5.12 14.62 -1.39
N PHE A 950 4.82 14.56 -2.69
CA PHE A 950 4.86 13.30 -3.42
C PHE A 950 6.33 12.99 -3.72
N TYR A 951 6.82 11.82 -3.27
CA TYR A 951 8.24 11.45 -3.41
C TYR A 951 8.63 11.10 -4.85
N ASN A 952 7.65 10.64 -5.64
CA ASN A 952 7.76 10.37 -7.07
C ASN A 952 6.64 11.14 -7.80
N ARG A 953 6.53 10.97 -9.12
CA ARG A 953 5.36 11.40 -9.89
C ARG A 953 4.08 10.75 -9.29
N PRO A 954 2.97 11.51 -9.10
CA PRO A 954 1.70 10.99 -8.55
C PRO A 954 0.94 9.93 -9.41
N THR A 955 -0.39 9.87 -9.27
CA THR A 955 -1.19 8.64 -9.08
C THR A 955 -1.83 7.99 -10.31
N LEU A 956 -2.79 8.66 -10.96
CA LEU A 956 -3.82 8.15 -11.88
C LEU A 956 -4.68 6.97 -11.34
N ASN A 957 -4.10 5.78 -11.17
CA ASN A 957 -4.60 4.65 -11.97
C ASN A 957 -4.84 3.29 -11.31
N ARG A 958 -5.57 2.43 -12.04
CA ARG A 958 -5.87 1.01 -11.75
C ARG A 958 -6.39 0.30 -13.02
N ASP A 959 -5.69 -0.69 -13.58
CA ASP A 959 -5.87 -1.27 -14.95
C ASP A 959 -7.25 -1.11 -15.66
N GLY A 960 -7.24 -0.72 -16.95
CA GLY A 960 -8.42 -0.24 -17.66
C GLY A 960 -9.05 1.03 -17.06
N TRP A 961 -8.26 1.95 -16.46
CA TRP A 961 -8.57 3.34 -16.03
C TRP A 961 -7.73 4.42 -16.81
N GLN A 962 -7.73 5.69 -16.41
CA GLN A 962 -6.85 6.76 -16.89
C GLN A 962 -6.53 7.64 -15.68
N ALA A 963 -6.84 8.93 -15.76
CA ALA A 963 -7.38 9.58 -14.59
C ALA A 963 -8.60 10.41 -14.94
N ASP A 964 -9.41 10.61 -13.93
CA ASP A 964 -10.42 11.63 -13.85
C ASP A 964 -10.19 12.25 -12.47
N PHE A 965 -10.07 13.58 -12.36
CA PHE A 965 -9.85 14.24 -11.07
C PHE A 965 -10.70 15.51 -10.91
N GLY A 966 -11.45 15.55 -9.81
CA GLY A 966 -12.70 16.27 -9.71
C GLY A 966 -12.63 17.65 -9.06
N LEU A 967 -12.67 18.71 -9.87
CA LEU A 967 -12.96 20.06 -9.36
C LEU A 967 -14.49 20.29 -9.31
N ARG A 968 -15.18 19.73 -8.29
CA ARG A 968 -16.61 19.97 -8.07
C ARG A 968 -16.83 21.30 -7.33
N ASN A 969 -17.55 22.23 -7.95
CA ASN A 969 -18.23 23.31 -7.24
C ASN A 969 -19.52 22.76 -6.61
N ASN A 970 -19.42 22.40 -5.33
CA ASN A 970 -20.50 21.90 -4.48
C ASN A 970 -20.99 22.97 -3.48
N ARG A 971 -21.03 24.25 -3.92
CA ARG A 971 -21.54 25.36 -3.11
C ARG A 971 -23.07 25.31 -3.08
N PRO A 972 -23.77 25.58 -1.97
CA PRO A 972 -25.24 25.60 -1.94
C PRO A 972 -25.85 26.40 -3.10
N GLY A 973 -26.73 25.76 -3.88
CA GLY A 973 -27.31 26.31 -5.11
C GLY A 973 -26.54 26.00 -6.41
N TYR A 974 -25.37 25.36 -6.34
CA TYR A 974 -24.52 25.02 -7.49
C TYR A 974 -24.03 23.57 -7.38
N ASP A 975 -24.27 22.78 -8.42
CA ASP A 975 -23.64 21.47 -8.61
C ASP A 975 -23.06 21.40 -10.02
N SER A 976 -21.84 21.91 -10.17
CA SER A 976 -21.12 22.02 -11.44
C SER A 976 -19.68 21.56 -11.26
N TRP A 977 -19.05 20.98 -12.27
CA TRP A 977 -17.77 20.24 -12.11
C TRP A 977 -16.76 20.57 -13.23
N THR A 978 -15.44 20.80 -12.99
CA THR A 978 -14.41 21.18 -14.02
C THR A 978 -12.92 20.78 -13.72
N TYR A 979 -12.63 19.51 -13.41
CA TYR A 979 -11.82 18.54 -14.21
C TYR A 979 -10.56 18.87 -15.14
N LEU A 980 -9.46 18.03 -15.20
CA LEU A 980 -8.10 18.32 -15.86
C LEU A 980 -7.16 17.31 -16.73
N ARG A 981 -7.37 15.99 -17.06
CA ARG A 981 -6.42 14.84 -17.46
C ARG A 981 -5.31 14.93 -18.56
N ALA A 982 -5.36 14.23 -19.71
CA ALA A 982 -4.35 14.26 -20.80
C ALA A 982 -4.98 13.98 -22.24
N ARG A 983 -4.37 13.63 -23.41
CA ARG A 983 -5.10 13.48 -24.73
C ARG A 983 -4.61 12.29 -25.62
N ASP A 984 -5.48 11.56 -26.38
CA ASP A 984 -5.28 10.19 -26.97
C ASP A 984 -3.86 9.88 -27.48
N GLY A 985 -3.52 10.46 -28.63
CA GLY A 985 -2.20 10.40 -29.26
C GLY A 985 -1.32 11.54 -28.77
N GLY A 986 -1.37 11.83 -27.47
CA GLY A 986 -0.62 12.89 -26.81
C GLY A 986 -1.48 14.02 -26.22
N GLY A 987 -1.09 14.63 -25.09
CA GLY A 987 -1.53 15.97 -24.62
C GLY A 987 -2.42 16.17 -23.38
N MET A 988 -3.36 17.14 -23.44
CA MET A 988 -4.19 17.70 -22.34
C MET A 988 -5.57 18.22 -22.85
N GLU A 989 -6.53 18.69 -22.01
CA GLU A 989 -7.89 19.30 -22.22
C GLU A 989 -8.59 19.88 -20.94
N ILE A 990 -9.85 20.38 -20.98
CA ILE A 990 -10.58 21.02 -19.83
C ILE A 990 -12.12 20.80 -19.82
N ILE A 991 -12.61 20.05 -18.82
CA ILE A 991 -13.97 19.49 -18.55
C ILE A 991 -15.17 20.48 -18.24
N ASN A 992 -16.48 20.21 -18.38
CA ASN A 992 -17.45 20.45 -17.27
C ASN A 992 -18.65 19.47 -17.10
N SER A 993 -19.33 19.54 -15.96
CA SER A 993 -20.66 18.99 -15.57
C SER A 993 -21.09 17.62 -16.15
N ALA A 994 -21.88 17.56 -17.23
CA ALA A 994 -22.62 16.34 -17.62
C ALA A 994 -22.64 16.09 -19.16
N TYR A 995 -22.29 14.87 -19.57
CA TYR A 995 -21.68 14.56 -20.87
C TYR A 995 -22.48 14.89 -22.16
N ASN A 996 -22.07 15.96 -22.86
CA ASN A 996 -22.42 16.33 -24.26
C ASN A 996 -21.53 17.39 -24.98
N ALA A 997 -20.49 17.98 -24.36
CA ALA A 997 -19.85 19.26 -24.72
C ALA A 997 -18.33 19.29 -24.98
N VAL A 998 -17.80 20.35 -25.60
CA VAL A 998 -16.34 20.55 -25.81
C VAL A 998 -15.90 22.01 -25.63
N THR A 999 -14.65 22.28 -25.21
CA THR A 999 -14.06 23.62 -25.08
C THR A 999 -12.57 23.78 -25.40
N TRP A 1000 -11.63 22.97 -24.89
CA TRP A 1000 -10.19 23.35 -24.87
C TRP A 1000 -9.30 22.13 -24.58
N SER A 1001 -8.33 21.81 -25.43
CA SER A 1001 -7.55 20.53 -25.41
C SER A 1001 -6.02 20.55 -25.02
N VAL A 1002 -4.99 20.17 -25.83
CA VAL A 1002 -3.54 19.91 -25.50
C VAL A 1002 -3.10 18.68 -26.31
N ASP A 1003 -1.96 18.61 -27.00
CA ASP A 1003 -1.35 17.40 -27.59
C ASP A 1003 0.08 17.22 -27.06
N ASP A 1004 0.80 16.17 -27.50
CA ASP A 1004 2.23 16.03 -27.17
C ASP A 1004 3.13 16.99 -27.96
N TRP A 1005 2.59 17.68 -28.97
CA TRP A 1005 3.33 18.54 -29.90
C TRP A 1005 3.25 20.06 -29.57
N GLY A 1006 2.32 20.48 -28.71
CA GLY A 1006 2.05 21.87 -28.38
C GLY A 1006 1.01 22.59 -29.27
N THR A 1007 0.26 21.88 -30.12
CA THR A 1007 -0.80 22.50 -30.94
C THR A 1007 -1.94 23.01 -30.06
N MET A 1008 -2.71 23.95 -30.58
CA MET A 1008 -3.79 24.68 -29.91
C MET A 1008 -4.90 25.03 -30.95
N PHE A 1009 -6.19 25.10 -30.55
CA PHE A 1009 -7.44 24.46 -31.05
C PHE A 1009 -8.49 24.95 -29.88
N MET A 1010 -9.84 25.22 -29.93
CA MET A 1010 -10.85 25.30 -28.76
C MET A 1010 -12.40 24.96 -29.02
N ARG A 1011 -13.03 23.75 -28.75
CA ARG A 1011 -14.36 23.15 -29.31
C ARG A 1011 -14.51 21.91 -30.37
N GLY A 1012 -13.52 21.38 -31.13
CA GLY A 1012 -13.56 20.58 -32.40
C GLY A 1012 -12.48 20.77 -33.57
N THR A 1013 -11.44 21.66 -33.57
CA THR A 1013 -10.45 22.06 -34.69
C THR A 1013 -9.28 23.05 -34.31
N GLN A 1014 -8.33 23.47 -35.15
CA GLN A 1014 -7.23 24.40 -34.74
C GLN A 1014 -7.61 25.86 -34.32
N ILE A 1015 -6.84 26.48 -33.40
CA ILE A 1015 -6.96 27.85 -32.81
C ILE A 1015 -5.59 28.51 -32.64
N LEU A 1016 -4.50 27.78 -32.41
CA LEU A 1016 -3.14 28.28 -32.34
C LEU A 1016 -2.18 27.14 -32.74
N ASN A 1017 -1.39 27.28 -33.79
CA ASN A 1017 -0.51 26.19 -34.22
C ASN A 1017 0.77 26.12 -33.34
N THR A 1018 1.58 25.06 -33.46
CA THR A 1018 2.82 24.85 -32.67
C THR A 1018 3.86 25.96 -32.86
N ASP A 1019 3.73 26.75 -33.93
CA ASP A 1019 4.52 27.94 -34.28
C ASP A 1019 4.02 29.24 -33.62
N GLY A 1020 2.88 29.21 -32.92
CA GLY A 1020 2.22 30.38 -32.33
C GLY A 1020 1.24 31.13 -33.25
N ASN A 1021 0.92 30.61 -34.43
CA ASN A 1021 -0.05 31.25 -35.35
C ASN A 1021 -1.50 30.98 -34.91
N LEU A 1022 -2.30 32.02 -34.67
CA LEU A 1022 -3.67 31.92 -34.10
C LEU A 1022 -4.75 31.81 -35.20
N ASN A 1023 -5.59 30.76 -35.24
CA ASN A 1023 -6.76 30.68 -36.13
C ASN A 1023 -7.90 31.58 -35.62
N LEU A 1024 -8.25 32.59 -36.41
CA LEU A 1024 -9.34 33.51 -36.15
C LEU A 1024 -10.65 32.90 -36.67
N THR A 1025 -11.18 31.93 -35.93
CA THR A 1025 -12.34 31.12 -36.34
C THR A 1025 -13.63 31.90 -36.54
N PHE A 1026 -13.75 33.11 -36.01
CA PHE A 1026 -14.85 34.05 -36.33
C PHE A 1026 -14.74 34.69 -37.73
N ARG A 1027 -13.59 34.52 -38.42
CA ARG A 1027 -13.37 34.87 -39.83
C ARG A 1027 -13.02 33.66 -40.72
N GLY A 1028 -12.63 32.53 -40.12
CA GLY A 1028 -12.26 31.30 -40.85
C GLY A 1028 -10.87 31.34 -41.50
N VAL A 1029 -9.95 32.15 -40.98
CA VAL A 1029 -8.58 32.35 -41.50
C VAL A 1029 -7.57 32.41 -40.35
N TRP A 1030 -6.29 32.14 -40.62
CA TRP A 1030 -5.24 32.32 -39.62
C TRP A 1030 -4.91 33.79 -39.38
N LEU A 1031 -4.28 34.09 -38.24
CA LEU A 1031 -3.87 35.44 -37.87
C LEU A 1031 -2.78 35.93 -38.82
N SER A 1032 -1.88 35.06 -39.30
CA SER A 1032 -1.00 35.35 -40.44
C SER A 1032 -1.77 35.91 -41.62
N ASP A 1033 -2.80 35.20 -42.05
CA ASP A 1033 -3.58 35.48 -43.26
C ASP A 1033 -4.45 36.73 -43.05
N GLN A 1034 -4.92 36.95 -41.82
CA GLN A 1034 -5.67 38.13 -41.44
C GLN A 1034 -4.80 39.39 -41.33
N LEU A 1035 -3.57 39.28 -40.83
CA LEU A 1035 -2.61 40.38 -40.83
C LEU A 1035 -2.27 40.76 -42.27
N ASN A 1036 -1.95 39.79 -43.12
CA ASN A 1036 -1.79 40.01 -44.57
C ASN A 1036 -3.00 40.73 -45.19
N ASN A 1037 -4.22 40.32 -44.85
CA ASN A 1037 -5.45 40.98 -45.33
C ASN A 1037 -5.68 42.40 -44.74
N ILE A 1038 -5.21 42.69 -43.52
CA ILE A 1038 -5.27 44.02 -42.90
C ILE A 1038 -4.22 44.94 -43.53
N ASP A 1039 -2.99 44.48 -43.69
CA ASP A 1039 -1.89 45.24 -44.30
C ASP A 1039 -2.24 45.60 -45.74
N ASN A 1040 -2.82 44.66 -46.50
CA ASN A 1040 -3.44 44.91 -47.80
C ASN A 1040 -4.52 46.00 -47.72
N ALA A 1041 -5.52 45.87 -46.83
CA ALA A 1041 -6.63 46.82 -46.75
C ALA A 1041 -6.23 48.23 -46.24
N ILE A 1042 -5.18 48.33 -45.42
CA ILE A 1042 -4.57 49.60 -44.99
C ILE A 1042 -3.81 50.22 -46.16
N GLY A 1043 -3.09 49.41 -46.96
CA GLY A 1043 -2.46 49.84 -48.21
C GLY A 1043 -3.44 50.34 -49.27
N SER A 1044 -4.75 50.09 -49.13
CA SER A 1044 -5.81 50.57 -50.05
C SER A 1044 -6.40 51.94 -49.71
N LYS A 1045 -5.86 52.67 -48.71
CA LYS A 1045 -6.36 54.00 -48.32
C LYS A 1045 -5.46 55.15 -48.77
N ALA A 1046 -6.09 56.24 -49.23
CA ALA A 1046 -5.42 57.50 -49.54
C ALA A 1046 -4.88 58.15 -48.27
N ASN A 1047 -3.57 58.02 -48.01
CA ASN A 1047 -2.89 58.78 -46.97
C ASN A 1047 -2.71 60.25 -47.40
N ALA A 1048 -2.49 61.16 -46.45
CA ALA A 1048 -2.35 62.58 -46.75
C ALA A 1048 -1.20 62.84 -47.75
N GLY A 1049 -1.52 63.51 -48.87
CA GLY A 1049 -0.59 63.72 -49.99
C GLY A 1049 -0.63 62.65 -51.09
N ALA A 1050 -1.42 61.59 -50.93
CA ALA A 1050 -1.69 60.62 -52.00
C ALA A 1050 -2.59 61.21 -53.10
N ARG A 1051 -2.62 60.54 -54.24
CA ARG A 1051 -3.40 60.92 -55.43
C ARG A 1051 -4.75 60.18 -55.42
N VAL A 1052 -5.85 60.88 -55.71
CA VAL A 1052 -7.27 60.45 -55.68
C VAL A 1052 -8.08 60.96 -56.93
N GLN A 1053 -8.83 60.13 -57.70
CA GLN A 1053 -9.46 60.49 -59.02
C GLN A 1053 -10.96 60.22 -59.17
N TRP A 1054 -11.42 60.84 -60.24
CA TRP A 1054 -12.70 60.92 -60.92
C TRP A 1054 -13.36 59.54 -61.15
N ASP A 1055 -13.89 58.94 -60.10
CA ASP A 1055 -14.70 57.70 -60.10
C ASP A 1055 -16.08 57.89 -60.78
N SER A 1056 -16.31 59.09 -61.32
CA SER A 1056 -17.47 59.48 -62.10
C SER A 1056 -17.04 60.28 -63.34
N ALA A 1057 -17.89 60.28 -64.36
CA ALA A 1057 -17.69 61.12 -65.53
C ALA A 1057 -17.71 62.62 -65.16
N VAL A 1058 -17.03 63.44 -65.95
CA VAL A 1058 -17.02 64.91 -65.84
C VAL A 1058 -18.43 65.45 -66.03
N GLN A 1059 -19.13 65.70 -64.93
CA GLN A 1059 -20.53 66.08 -64.94
C GLN A 1059 -20.66 67.61 -64.98
N ASN A 1060 -21.44 68.11 -65.92
CA ASN A 1060 -21.76 69.54 -66.05
C ASN A 1060 -22.83 69.89 -65.00
N PHE A 1061 -22.48 70.78 -64.07
CA PHE A 1061 -23.37 71.21 -62.99
C PHE A 1061 -24.05 72.57 -63.27
N GLY A 1062 -23.85 73.15 -64.46
CA GLY A 1062 -24.35 74.47 -64.83
C GLY A 1062 -23.41 75.61 -64.44
N THR A 1063 -23.91 76.85 -64.51
CA THR A 1063 -23.11 78.05 -64.21
C THR A 1063 -22.94 78.26 -62.70
N ILE A 1064 -21.84 78.91 -62.29
CA ILE A 1064 -21.50 79.18 -60.87
C ILE A 1064 -22.68 79.78 -60.09
N ASP A 1065 -23.40 80.72 -60.72
CA ASP A 1065 -24.60 81.40 -60.21
C ASP A 1065 -25.73 80.42 -59.82
N ARG A 1066 -25.97 79.38 -60.63
CA ARG A 1066 -26.99 78.34 -60.33
C ARG A 1066 -26.55 77.33 -59.28
N LEU A 1067 -25.27 77.28 -58.94
CA LEU A 1067 -24.70 76.34 -57.97
C LEU A 1067 -24.51 76.94 -56.58
N ASN A 1068 -24.84 78.22 -56.40
CA ASN A 1068 -24.69 78.93 -55.13
C ASN A 1068 -23.28 78.81 -54.52
N GLY A 1069 -22.26 78.67 -55.39
CA GLY A 1069 -20.84 78.60 -55.04
C GLY A 1069 -20.24 77.22 -54.73
N ALA A 1070 -21.00 76.12 -54.67
CA ALA A 1070 -20.47 74.81 -54.28
C ALA A 1070 -21.06 73.61 -55.03
N LEU A 1071 -20.29 72.51 -55.12
CA LEU A 1071 -20.76 71.21 -55.59
C LEU A 1071 -21.24 70.35 -54.41
N PRO A 1072 -22.26 69.48 -54.59
CA PRO A 1072 -22.68 68.54 -53.56
C PRO A 1072 -21.64 67.42 -53.37
N ALA A 1073 -21.28 67.10 -52.14
CA ALA A 1073 -20.40 65.98 -51.84
C ALA A 1073 -20.99 64.65 -52.37
N PRO A 1074 -20.15 63.71 -52.87
CA PRO A 1074 -18.69 63.70 -52.85
C PRO A 1074 -18.02 64.33 -54.09
N TRP A 1075 -18.70 65.22 -54.82
CA TRP A 1075 -18.18 65.82 -56.06
C TRP A 1075 -17.27 67.03 -55.80
N VAL A 1076 -16.07 67.02 -56.38
CA VAL A 1076 -15.09 68.13 -56.39
C VAL A 1076 -15.02 68.78 -57.77
N VAL A 1077 -14.59 70.04 -57.84
CA VAL A 1077 -14.46 70.78 -59.11
C VAL A 1077 -13.26 70.25 -59.91
N CYS A 1078 -13.49 69.92 -61.17
CA CYS A 1078 -12.47 69.38 -62.10
C CYS A 1078 -12.16 70.30 -63.28
N GLY A 1079 -12.99 71.31 -63.53
CA GLY A 1079 -12.82 72.26 -64.61
C GLY A 1079 -13.86 73.36 -64.59
N LEU A 1080 -13.54 74.46 -65.26
CA LEU A 1080 -14.41 75.63 -65.47
C LEU A 1080 -14.36 75.99 -66.96
N SER A 1081 -15.51 76.28 -67.59
CA SER A 1081 -15.53 76.78 -68.98
C SER A 1081 -16.46 77.97 -69.17
N GLY A 1082 -15.98 79.00 -69.85
CA GLY A 1082 -16.79 80.13 -70.32
C GLY A 1082 -16.18 80.72 -71.59
N PRO A 1083 -16.93 81.53 -72.37
CA PRO A 1083 -16.36 82.30 -73.47
C PRO A 1083 -15.31 83.29 -72.94
N GLY A 1084 -14.24 83.52 -73.71
CA GLY A 1084 -13.00 84.19 -73.28
C GLY A 1084 -13.08 85.69 -72.92
N ASN A 1085 -14.27 86.22 -72.64
CA ASN A 1085 -14.51 87.57 -72.16
C ASN A 1085 -15.67 87.65 -71.13
N GLY A 1086 -16.20 86.52 -70.67
CA GLY A 1086 -17.41 86.45 -69.85
C GLY A 1086 -17.23 86.82 -68.38
N THR A 1087 -18.21 87.51 -67.80
CA THR A 1087 -18.37 87.64 -66.35
C THR A 1087 -18.71 86.29 -65.69
N ALA A 1088 -18.50 86.17 -64.38
CA ALA A 1088 -18.60 84.91 -63.63
C ALA A 1088 -19.92 84.16 -63.82
N ASN A 1089 -21.02 84.89 -64.06
CA ASN A 1089 -22.37 84.41 -64.35
C ASN A 1089 -22.43 83.41 -65.53
N ALA A 1090 -21.48 83.51 -66.47
CA ALA A 1090 -21.41 82.67 -67.68
C ALA A 1090 -20.41 81.50 -67.58
N ILE A 1091 -19.70 81.34 -66.45
CA ILE A 1091 -18.73 80.26 -66.24
C ILE A 1091 -19.47 79.01 -65.76
N VAL A 1092 -19.37 77.93 -66.54
CA VAL A 1092 -19.89 76.59 -66.24
C VAL A 1092 -18.91 75.82 -65.38
N VAL A 1093 -19.41 75.17 -64.32
CA VAL A 1093 -18.64 74.31 -63.41
C VAL A 1093 -18.81 72.84 -63.80
N TYR A 1094 -17.69 72.11 -63.81
CA TYR A 1094 -17.68 70.65 -63.97
C TYR A 1094 -17.17 69.99 -62.70
N GLY A 1095 -17.80 68.87 -62.33
CA GLY A 1095 -17.48 68.13 -61.12
C GLY A 1095 -17.26 66.63 -61.34
N VAL A 1096 -16.55 66.00 -60.40
CA VAL A 1096 -16.22 64.57 -60.36
C VAL A 1096 -16.09 64.05 -58.93
N VAL A 1097 -16.37 62.77 -58.67
CA VAL A 1097 -16.19 62.10 -57.37
C VAL A 1097 -14.78 61.54 -57.24
N LEU A 1098 -14.19 61.51 -56.04
CA LEU A 1098 -12.84 60.95 -55.83
C LEU A 1098 -12.84 59.60 -55.07
N ARG A 1099 -12.09 58.60 -55.55
CA ARG A 1099 -11.69 57.40 -54.77
C ARG A 1099 -10.15 57.35 -54.60
N ASN A 1100 -9.63 56.26 -54.02
CA ASN A 1100 -8.18 56.04 -53.89
C ASN A 1100 -7.57 55.29 -55.08
N GLN A 1101 -6.27 55.53 -55.27
CA GLN A 1101 -5.34 54.95 -56.22
C GLN A 1101 -4.80 53.58 -55.83
#